data_AF-A0A7X4EIJ2-F1
#
_entry.id   AF-A0A7X4EIJ2-F1
#
_cell.length_a   1.000
_cell.length_b   1.000
_cell.length_c   1.000
_cell.angle_alpha   90.00
_cell.angle_beta   90.00
_cell.angle_gamma   90.00
#
_symmetry.space_group_name_H-M   'P 1'
#
loop_
_entity.id
_entity.type
_entity.pdbx_description
1 polymer ?
#
loop_
_entity_poly.entity_id
_entity_poly.type
_entity_poly.pdbx_seq_one_letter_code
_entity_poly.pdbx_strand_id
1 'polypeptide(L)'
;MTRDIAMRGWDTSGAARSPEGVYLAVNAGSGSAGSGQLAKSDGGIMPRTKTRPRIPLGRLPITLLPAASLLVAACSTDPGGPAGDSGPPDGGPPSFQVDPSWPQQLPNDWILGSITSVFVDDQDHVWITHLPETLTPEEIAAVQDPPLGECCVPAPVVIEFDTDGNVVQAWGDPATQDVSEFPRNSHGLFIDHNGFVWIGTFRHHRVMKFTRDGQHLMTLGAYDENGGSSNTDLLGGPAGIWVDPETNEVYIADGYRNRRVIVYDGDTGAYLRHWGAYGEPPDDEAAYDYAARIADSPLPPQFSTVHDLRGSSDGLIYVADRRGNRIQVFRQDGAFVTEKTIAPLTRASGSAFVIAFSPDAGQRWLYLADGTNHKVWILRRSDLEVVGEFGRGGRQLGQFIRPHGMDVDSRGNVYVGEASTGRRVQRFAPTGGGAAGGGEGTAMAAADAPAAGQEGAPAQADYDYAANCRSWPPVEGPYTVGTVEFELTDPIHSAQYAPTPTDHRRLYVRAWYPAADPGSSAPRPYFAEGEAALLAGPLMAALQQPQDALRGCQALATNGRGGATPSSGRFPVIGFNHGYTSYPAQQTALFEHLAANGYIVLSVGHPYESGGIVYPNGDVATLSPRIMEDLMGYAANWASMTVHYPPSLAEALDALPVYLRQLRTTSLGQLSPVWEADVRFVLDRLEEMDVPDVAMPVAGAIDHDSRGYMGMSYGGYIAAMLAQGDRRARAAINLDGGYWTAELIDSNLRTPFLMLNSDPTLVMATMPPEMSVYRGDYGPGAPTAGDLAYERLATAGLRDDIHRIMIPGIQHVGISDLPELLGAPQALPALGEPEITAKFTAIQNDLVLGFLDRYVKRVGSGFPDDVLAGYPELMVRDSDDVRQQAEALGLGGSGGS
;
A
#
# COMPACT_ATOMS: atom_id res chain seq x y z
N MET A 1 -9.18 -21.52 -58.55
CA MET A 1 -8.54 -22.62 -59.30
C MET A 1 -7.94 -23.60 -58.30
N THR A 2 -7.86 -24.87 -58.66
CA THR A 2 -7.55 -26.03 -57.79
C THR A 2 -6.04 -26.30 -57.63
N ARG A 3 -5.72 -27.21 -56.68
CA ARG A 3 -4.44 -27.92 -56.41
C ARG A 3 -3.52 -27.28 -55.35
N ASP A 4 -2.80 -28.06 -54.52
CA ASP A 4 -2.91 -29.49 -54.18
C ASP A 4 -2.28 -29.76 -52.79
N ILE A 5 -2.57 -30.93 -52.21
CA ILE A 5 -2.12 -31.37 -50.88
C ILE A 5 -0.72 -32.02 -50.95
N ALA A 6 0.12 -31.80 -49.93
CA ALA A 6 1.17 -32.75 -49.55
C ALA A 6 1.44 -32.73 -48.02
N MET A 7 1.25 -33.87 -47.36
CA MET A 7 1.71 -34.12 -45.98
C MET A 7 3.09 -34.79 -45.99
N ARG A 8 3.96 -34.44 -45.03
CA ARG A 8 4.71 -35.36 -44.12
C ARG A 8 5.88 -34.66 -43.43
N GLY A 9 6.15 -35.03 -42.19
CA GLY A 9 7.42 -34.76 -41.49
C GLY A 9 7.25 -34.15 -40.10
N TRP A 10 7.05 -35.01 -39.09
CA TRP A 10 7.42 -34.66 -37.71
C TRP A 10 8.90 -34.99 -37.52
N ASP A 11 9.68 -34.04 -37.01
CA ASP A 11 10.86 -34.34 -36.20
C ASP A 11 11.10 -33.20 -35.19
N THR A 12 11.71 -33.54 -34.06
CA THR A 12 11.76 -32.75 -32.83
C THR A 12 13.10 -32.08 -32.61
N SER A 13 13.13 -30.75 -32.49
CA SER A 13 14.16 -30.03 -31.70
C SER A 13 13.69 -28.61 -31.40
N GLY A 14 13.88 -28.15 -30.16
CA GLY A 14 13.43 -26.83 -29.72
C GLY A 14 14.48 -25.73 -29.92
N ALA A 15 14.00 -24.52 -30.18
CA ALA A 15 14.66 -23.26 -29.82
C ALA A 15 13.61 -22.14 -29.88
N ALA A 16 13.34 -21.49 -28.74
CA ALA A 16 12.45 -20.34 -28.73
C ALA A 16 13.09 -19.16 -29.49
N ARG A 17 12.33 -18.51 -30.36
CA ARG A 17 12.67 -17.19 -30.91
C ARG A 17 11.76 -16.14 -30.29
N SER A 18 12.37 -15.03 -29.87
CA SER A 18 11.68 -13.82 -29.45
C SER A 18 10.87 -13.20 -30.61
N PRO A 19 9.75 -12.52 -30.32
CA PRO A 19 9.17 -11.54 -31.23
C PRO A 19 9.74 -10.15 -30.95
N GLU A 20 10.42 -9.56 -31.94
CA GLU A 20 10.79 -8.15 -31.92
C GLU A 20 9.54 -7.27 -32.10
N GLY A 21 9.33 -6.31 -31.19
CA GLY A 21 8.25 -5.32 -31.29
C GLY A 21 8.68 -4.10 -32.11
N VAL A 22 7.92 -3.78 -33.16
CA VAL A 22 8.22 -2.68 -34.09
C VAL A 22 7.96 -1.32 -33.44
N TYR A 23 8.99 -0.47 -33.34
CA TYR A 23 8.83 0.96 -33.06
C TYR A 23 8.31 1.71 -34.29
N LEU A 24 7.14 2.33 -34.18
CA LEU A 24 6.66 3.32 -35.15
C LEU A 24 7.16 4.71 -34.76
N ALA A 25 8.14 5.23 -35.49
CA ALA A 25 8.55 6.62 -35.43
C ALA A 25 7.55 7.50 -36.20
N VAL A 26 7.00 8.53 -35.56
CA VAL A 26 6.28 9.61 -36.26
C VAL A 26 7.28 10.73 -36.55
N ASN A 27 7.51 10.98 -37.83
CA ASN A 27 8.56 11.88 -38.30
C ASN A 27 8.04 13.32 -38.46
N ALA A 28 8.93 14.30 -38.30
CA ALA A 28 8.58 15.72 -38.43
C ALA A 28 8.24 16.10 -39.88
N GLY A 29 7.23 16.98 -40.06
CA GLY A 29 6.84 17.56 -41.34
C GLY A 29 6.68 19.08 -41.22
N SER A 30 7.38 19.83 -42.07
CA SER A 30 7.48 21.30 -42.02
C SER A 30 6.40 22.01 -42.85
N GLY A 31 6.02 23.24 -42.46
CA GLY A 31 4.92 23.97 -43.12
C GLY A 31 4.81 25.47 -42.84
N SER A 32 5.75 26.26 -43.41
CA SER A 32 5.64 27.69 -43.77
C SER A 32 5.06 28.75 -42.81
N ALA A 33 5.94 29.70 -42.48
CA ALA A 33 5.73 31.06 -42.00
C ALA A 33 4.45 31.83 -42.40
N GLY A 34 3.91 32.60 -41.44
CA GLY A 34 3.04 33.75 -41.65
C GLY A 34 3.47 34.92 -40.76
N SER A 35 3.80 36.06 -41.36
CA SER A 35 4.35 37.23 -40.66
C SER A 35 3.27 38.15 -40.07
N GLY A 36 3.40 38.53 -38.79
CA GLY A 36 2.63 39.59 -38.14
C GLY A 36 3.51 40.34 -37.14
N GLN A 37 3.54 41.68 -37.22
CA GLN A 37 4.50 42.52 -36.52
C GLN A 37 3.77 43.57 -35.66
N LEU A 38 4.40 43.99 -34.54
CA LEU A 38 3.99 45.10 -33.65
C LEU A 38 2.80 44.76 -32.72
N ALA A 39 2.72 45.28 -31.49
CA ALA A 39 3.40 46.46 -30.94
C ALA A 39 4.00 46.27 -29.52
N LYS A 40 4.97 47.12 -29.19
CA LYS A 40 5.51 47.33 -27.84
C LYS A 40 4.61 48.30 -27.05
N SER A 41 4.67 48.22 -25.73
CA SER A 41 4.46 49.37 -24.84
C SER A 41 5.48 49.34 -23.70
N ASP A 42 6.39 50.30 -23.68
CA ASP A 42 7.41 50.48 -22.65
C ASP A 42 6.87 51.24 -21.41
N GLY A 43 7.53 51.05 -20.26
CA GLY A 43 7.40 51.91 -19.07
C GLY A 43 7.08 51.13 -17.77
N GLY A 44 7.76 51.35 -16.64
CA GLY A 44 8.88 52.25 -16.35
C GLY A 44 9.31 52.09 -14.87
N ILE A 45 10.56 52.40 -14.53
CA ILE A 45 11.20 52.01 -13.26
C ILE A 45 11.33 53.19 -12.27
N MET A 46 11.05 52.93 -10.97
CA MET A 46 11.46 53.68 -9.74
C MET A 46 10.81 55.07 -9.45
N PRO A 47 10.88 55.64 -8.21
CA PRO A 47 11.07 55.01 -6.87
C PRO A 47 10.23 55.59 -5.67
N ARG A 48 10.17 54.81 -4.57
CA ARG A 48 10.23 55.20 -3.12
C ARG A 48 9.25 56.25 -2.50
N THR A 49 8.54 55.85 -1.43
CA THR A 49 8.76 56.24 0.02
C THR A 49 7.48 56.30 0.90
N LYS A 50 7.66 56.00 2.21
CA LYS A 50 6.86 56.43 3.41
C LYS A 50 5.42 55.84 3.55
N THR A 51 4.84 55.57 4.73
CA THR A 51 5.29 55.53 6.15
C THR A 51 4.25 54.76 6.99
N ARG A 52 4.67 54.00 8.02
CA ARG A 52 3.77 53.47 9.07
C ARG A 52 3.38 54.57 10.09
N PRO A 53 2.15 54.61 10.63
CA PRO A 53 1.84 55.37 11.84
C PRO A 53 2.20 54.58 13.12
N ARG A 54 2.58 55.30 14.19
CA ARG A 54 2.74 54.79 15.56
C ARG A 54 1.61 55.32 16.45
N ILE A 55 1.16 54.54 17.42
CA ILE A 55 0.36 54.97 18.57
C ILE A 55 1.08 54.47 19.86
N PRO A 56 1.12 55.23 20.98
CA PRO A 56 2.20 55.11 21.96
C PRO A 56 1.92 54.22 23.19
N LEU A 57 3.00 53.76 23.84
CA LEU A 57 2.98 53.04 25.13
C LEU A 57 2.76 53.97 26.33
N GLY A 58 2.06 53.44 27.35
CA GLY A 58 2.08 53.93 28.74
C GLY A 58 3.13 53.21 29.61
N ARG A 59 3.62 53.93 30.64
CA ARG A 59 4.66 53.55 31.64
C ARG A 59 4.01 53.32 33.01
N LEU A 60 4.55 52.66 34.05
CA LEU A 60 5.80 51.95 34.47
C LEU A 60 5.41 51.17 35.79
N PRO A 61 6.26 50.56 36.65
CA PRO A 61 7.72 50.29 36.63
C PRO A 61 8.16 48.83 36.95
N ILE A 62 9.48 48.60 36.89
CA ILE A 62 10.19 47.42 37.43
C ILE A 62 10.90 47.80 38.75
N THR A 63 10.99 46.89 39.70
CA THR A 63 11.95 46.93 40.84
C THR A 63 12.69 45.59 40.96
N LEU A 64 13.95 45.64 41.42
CA LEU A 64 14.92 44.55 41.34
C LEU A 64 15.64 44.33 42.70
N LEU A 65 16.13 43.10 42.91
CA LEU A 65 17.16 42.66 43.88
C LEU A 65 16.74 42.53 45.37
N PRO A 66 17.47 41.73 46.20
CA PRO A 66 18.73 41.02 45.93
C PRO A 66 18.74 39.50 46.22
N ALA A 67 19.85 38.85 45.85
CA ALA A 67 20.19 37.47 46.21
C ALA A 67 20.81 37.36 47.62
N ALA A 68 20.83 36.15 48.19
CA ALA A 68 21.60 35.81 49.38
C ALA A 68 22.24 34.41 49.25
N SER A 69 23.56 34.36 49.46
CA SER A 69 24.38 33.13 49.36
C SER A 69 24.42 32.37 50.68
N LEU A 70 24.73 31.06 50.63
CA LEU A 70 25.29 30.33 51.77
C LEU A 70 26.33 29.32 51.30
N LEU A 71 27.59 29.55 51.69
CA LEU A 71 28.71 28.61 51.48
C LEU A 71 28.68 27.50 52.55
N VAL A 72 29.13 26.30 52.16
CA VAL A 72 29.97 25.47 53.04
C VAL A 72 31.19 25.00 52.25
N ALA A 73 32.36 25.29 52.79
CA ALA A 73 33.68 24.81 52.41
C ALA A 73 34.35 24.32 53.70
N ALA A 74 35.37 23.45 53.74
CA ALA A 74 35.95 22.50 52.79
C ALA A 74 36.85 21.56 53.61
N CYS A 75 37.36 20.47 53.03
CA CYS A 75 38.61 19.85 53.48
C CYS A 75 39.28 19.12 52.30
N SER A 76 40.61 19.18 52.26
CA SER A 76 41.45 18.98 51.08
C SER A 76 42.38 17.77 51.18
N THR A 77 42.72 17.16 50.03
CA THR A 77 44.09 16.72 49.69
C THR A 77 44.21 16.43 48.19
N ASP A 78 45.18 17.06 47.54
CA ASP A 78 45.83 16.66 46.27
C ASP A 78 47.20 16.02 46.62
N PRO A 79 47.96 15.32 45.73
CA PRO A 79 47.85 15.29 44.26
C PRO A 79 48.05 13.93 43.55
N GLY A 80 47.69 13.89 42.25
CA GLY A 80 48.55 13.28 41.22
C GLY A 80 48.19 11.89 40.65
N GLY A 81 47.82 11.87 39.37
CA GLY A 81 47.66 10.67 38.52
C GLY A 81 46.78 10.99 37.31
N PRO A 82 47.02 10.42 36.12
CA PRO A 82 46.14 10.69 34.96
C PRO A 82 44.75 10.11 35.22
N ALA A 83 43.71 10.88 34.92
CA ALA A 83 42.33 10.39 34.99
C ALA A 83 42.16 9.26 33.97
N GLY A 84 42.10 8.02 34.46
CA GLY A 84 41.74 6.87 33.67
C GLY A 84 40.28 6.96 33.25
N ASP A 85 40.03 6.55 32.01
CA ASP A 85 38.73 6.36 31.40
C ASP A 85 37.71 5.75 32.37
N SER A 86 36.63 6.50 32.65
CA SER A 86 35.52 6.08 33.51
C SER A 86 34.24 5.87 32.72
N GLY A 87 34.33 5.22 31.55
CA GLY A 87 33.18 4.52 30.98
C GLY A 87 32.68 3.42 31.93
N PRO A 88 31.37 3.10 31.91
CA PRO A 88 30.83 1.99 32.69
C PRO A 88 31.44 0.65 32.20
N PRO A 89 31.96 -0.21 33.08
CA PRO A 89 32.54 -1.49 32.69
C PRO A 89 31.45 -2.46 32.23
N ASP A 90 31.67 -3.09 31.08
CA ASP A 90 30.84 -4.14 30.47
C ASP A 90 29.32 -3.84 30.42
N GLY A 91 28.97 -2.65 29.94
CA GLY A 91 27.59 -2.29 29.60
C GLY A 91 27.07 -3.00 28.34
N GLY A 92 25.86 -3.56 28.41
CA GLY A 92 25.15 -4.12 27.27
C GLY A 92 24.72 -3.08 26.22
N PRO A 93 23.98 -3.48 25.18
CA PRO A 93 23.45 -2.55 24.18
C PRO A 93 22.58 -1.45 24.86
N PRO A 94 22.62 -0.21 24.36
CA PRO A 94 21.81 0.88 24.89
C PRO A 94 20.32 0.58 24.68
N SER A 95 19.50 0.92 25.66
CA SER A 95 18.05 0.98 25.52
C SER A 95 17.60 2.44 25.38
N PHE A 96 16.46 2.65 24.75
CA PHE A 96 15.95 4.00 24.44
C PHE A 96 14.50 4.16 24.87
N GLN A 97 14.14 5.37 25.28
CA GLN A 97 12.77 5.80 25.54
C GLN A 97 12.46 7.03 24.71
N VAL A 98 11.30 7.06 24.06
CA VAL A 98 10.81 8.26 23.35
C VAL A 98 10.60 9.39 24.35
N ASP A 99 11.08 10.58 23.99
CA ASP A 99 10.85 11.81 24.73
C ASP A 99 9.74 12.62 24.04
N PRO A 100 8.52 12.68 24.60
CA PRO A 100 7.40 13.42 24.01
C PRO A 100 7.50 14.94 24.20
N SER A 101 8.51 15.45 24.91
CA SER A 101 8.71 16.89 25.11
C SER A 101 9.49 17.57 23.98
N TRP A 102 9.90 16.81 22.96
CA TRP A 102 10.70 17.29 21.83
C TRP A 102 10.15 16.73 20.49
N PRO A 103 10.07 17.54 19.42
CA PRO A 103 10.39 18.97 19.36
C PRO A 103 9.33 19.83 20.08
N GLN A 104 9.61 21.12 20.27
CA GLN A 104 8.57 22.06 20.72
C GLN A 104 7.53 22.28 19.62
N GLN A 105 6.38 22.87 19.97
CA GLN A 105 5.41 23.33 18.99
C GLN A 105 6.08 24.28 17.98
N LEU A 106 5.90 24.01 16.69
CA LEU A 106 6.48 24.84 15.64
C LEU A 106 5.87 26.25 15.63
N PRO A 107 6.66 27.30 15.35
CA PRO A 107 6.14 28.66 15.25
C PRO A 107 5.32 28.85 13.96
N ASN A 108 4.61 29.98 13.86
CA ASN A 108 3.91 30.43 12.65
C ASN A 108 2.87 29.43 12.10
N ASP A 109 2.26 28.62 12.98
CA ASP A 109 1.29 27.57 12.62
C ASP A 109 1.83 26.61 11.56
N TRP A 110 3.12 26.32 11.64
CA TRP A 110 3.84 25.45 10.72
C TRP A 110 3.54 23.97 10.95
N ILE A 111 3.37 23.23 9.85
CA ILE A 111 3.26 21.76 9.82
C ILE A 111 4.33 21.16 8.90
N LEU A 112 4.77 19.94 9.24
CA LEU A 112 5.80 19.19 8.51
C LEU A 112 5.18 18.17 7.57
N GLY A 113 5.72 18.08 6.35
CA GLY A 113 5.49 16.96 5.46
C GLY A 113 6.34 15.74 5.81
N SER A 114 6.47 14.83 4.85
CA SER A 114 7.36 13.66 4.92
C SER A 114 8.79 14.07 5.24
N ILE A 115 9.35 13.67 6.39
CA ILE A 115 10.75 13.94 6.75
C ILE A 115 11.65 13.01 5.95
N THR A 116 12.64 13.55 5.24
CA THR A 116 13.53 12.77 4.38
C THR A 116 14.94 12.61 4.92
N SER A 117 15.42 13.58 5.70
CA SER A 117 16.66 13.47 6.49
C SER A 117 16.55 14.15 7.85
N VAL A 118 17.40 13.68 8.76
CA VAL A 118 17.74 14.29 10.03
C VAL A 118 19.25 14.29 10.13
N PHE A 119 19.84 15.38 10.63
CA PHE A 119 21.26 15.52 10.89
C PHE A 119 21.46 16.22 12.23
N VAL A 120 22.50 15.87 12.99
CA VAL A 120 22.89 16.63 14.20
C VAL A 120 24.26 17.25 13.97
N ASP A 121 24.37 18.55 14.15
CA ASP A 121 25.63 19.28 13.93
C ASP A 121 26.51 19.39 15.19
N ASP A 122 27.64 20.09 15.06
CA ASP A 122 28.63 20.28 16.12
C ASP A 122 28.14 21.10 17.33
N GLN A 123 26.92 21.65 17.25
CA GLN A 123 26.25 22.41 18.31
C GLN A 123 25.17 21.57 19.03
N ASP A 124 25.06 20.27 18.71
CA ASP A 124 23.92 19.40 19.01
C ASP A 124 22.59 19.96 18.46
N HIS A 125 22.63 20.84 17.44
CA HIS A 125 21.42 21.34 16.80
C HIS A 125 20.92 20.31 15.78
N VAL A 126 19.61 20.07 15.81
CA VAL A 126 18.96 19.06 14.97
C VAL A 126 18.44 19.73 13.71
N TRP A 127 18.97 19.32 12.57
CA TRP A 127 18.56 19.79 11.27
C TRP A 127 17.67 18.76 10.59
N ILE A 128 16.60 19.21 9.92
CA ILE A 128 15.74 18.35 9.12
C ILE A 128 15.54 18.90 7.70
N THR A 129 15.32 17.98 6.76
CA THR A 129 14.61 18.28 5.51
C THR A 129 13.28 17.54 5.49
N HIS A 130 12.22 18.22 5.06
CA HIS A 130 10.91 17.62 4.82
C HIS A 130 10.37 17.97 3.43
N LEU A 131 9.28 17.34 3.03
CA LEU A 131 8.64 17.56 1.73
C LEU A 131 7.29 18.28 1.91
N PRO A 132 7.23 19.63 1.86
CA PRO A 132 5.98 20.38 1.87
C PRO A 132 4.98 19.89 0.81
N GLU A 133 5.46 19.43 -0.35
CA GLU A 133 4.65 18.89 -1.44
C GLU A 133 3.93 17.56 -1.09
N THR A 134 4.18 17.00 0.09
CA THR A 134 3.45 15.83 0.59
C THR A 134 2.29 16.16 1.53
N LEU A 135 2.08 17.43 1.89
CA LEU A 135 0.95 17.88 2.70
C LEU A 135 -0.33 17.98 1.85
N THR A 136 -1.49 17.65 2.43
CA THR A 136 -2.80 17.79 1.76
C THR A 136 -3.32 19.23 1.83
N PRO A 137 -4.22 19.66 0.93
CA PRO A 137 -4.82 21.01 0.97
C PRO A 137 -5.43 21.39 2.34
N GLU A 138 -5.95 20.42 3.08
CA GLU A 138 -6.57 20.55 4.39
C GLU A 138 -5.53 20.63 5.53
N GLU A 139 -4.45 19.86 5.46
CA GLU A 139 -3.30 20.02 6.37
C GLU A 139 -2.70 21.42 6.25
N ILE A 140 -2.70 21.99 5.04
CA ILE A 140 -2.25 23.36 4.76
C ILE A 140 -3.42 24.30 4.43
N ALA A 141 -4.54 24.15 5.14
CA ALA A 141 -5.79 24.86 4.88
C ALA A 141 -5.70 26.40 4.97
N ALA A 142 -4.75 26.95 5.72
CA ALA A 142 -4.59 28.40 5.89
C ALA A 142 -3.99 29.10 4.66
N VAL A 143 -3.32 28.37 3.75
CA VAL A 143 -2.69 28.92 2.53
C VAL A 143 -3.47 28.60 1.24
N GLN A 144 -4.65 27.98 1.35
CA GLN A 144 -5.53 27.77 0.20
C GLN A 144 -6.20 29.08 -0.25
N ASP A 145 -6.71 29.12 -1.48
CA ASP A 145 -7.46 30.27 -2.01
C ASP A 145 -8.85 29.85 -2.53
N PRO A 146 -9.95 30.17 -1.80
CA PRO A 146 -9.98 30.81 -0.49
C PRO A 146 -9.44 29.88 0.62
N PRO A 147 -8.98 30.41 1.77
CA PRO A 147 -8.51 29.58 2.89
C PRO A 147 -9.62 28.64 3.37
N LEU A 148 -9.27 27.35 3.55
CA LEU A 148 -10.19 26.31 4.02
C LEU A 148 -10.35 26.31 5.55
N GLY A 149 -9.40 26.92 6.27
CA GLY A 149 -9.33 26.90 7.73
C GLY A 149 -8.32 27.90 8.28
N GLU A 150 -8.24 28.01 9.62
CA GLU A 150 -7.35 28.96 10.31
C GLU A 150 -5.89 28.48 10.41
N CYS A 151 -5.69 27.16 10.35
CA CYS A 151 -4.40 26.46 10.34
C CYS A 151 -4.44 25.41 9.21
N CYS A 152 -3.33 24.98 8.60
CA CYS A 152 -1.95 25.33 8.93
C CYS A 152 -1.17 25.82 7.70
N VAL A 153 0.11 26.14 7.89
CA VAL A 153 1.03 26.64 6.86
C VAL A 153 2.14 25.61 6.67
N PRO A 154 2.58 25.28 5.44
CA PRO A 154 3.74 24.42 5.28
C PRO A 154 4.99 25.10 5.87
N ALA A 155 5.76 24.37 6.68
CA ALA A 155 7.04 24.89 7.15
C ALA A 155 8.04 25.05 5.98
N PRO A 156 9.05 25.93 6.09
CA PRO A 156 10.18 25.96 5.15
C PRO A 156 10.87 24.60 5.09
N VAL A 157 11.44 24.25 3.94
CA VAL A 157 11.93 22.87 3.67
C VAL A 157 13.05 22.45 4.62
N VAL A 158 13.94 23.38 4.98
CA VAL A 158 15.03 23.17 5.95
C VAL A 158 14.66 23.85 7.26
N ILE A 159 14.80 23.12 8.37
CA ILE A 159 14.59 23.66 9.72
C ILE A 159 15.74 23.20 10.62
N GLU A 160 16.26 24.15 11.40
CA GLU A 160 17.24 23.94 12.47
C GLU A 160 16.54 24.07 13.83
N PHE A 161 16.69 23.08 14.69
CA PHE A 161 16.22 23.06 16.08
C PHE A 161 17.39 23.11 17.06
N ASP A 162 17.21 23.80 18.18
CA ASP A 162 18.13 23.68 19.31
C ASP A 162 17.92 22.36 20.08
N THR A 163 18.78 22.13 21.08
CA THR A 163 18.75 20.93 21.92
C THR A 163 17.47 20.75 22.75
N ASP A 164 16.68 21.81 22.94
CA ASP A 164 15.40 21.82 23.66
C ASP A 164 14.20 21.70 22.69
N GLY A 165 14.44 21.83 21.38
CA GLY A 165 13.47 21.64 20.31
C GLY A 165 12.81 22.92 19.82
N ASN A 166 13.35 24.09 20.16
CA ASN A 166 12.91 25.37 19.60
C ASN A 166 13.50 25.54 18.19
N VAL A 167 12.74 26.11 17.27
CA VAL A 167 13.27 26.47 15.93
C VAL A 167 14.26 27.64 16.07
N VAL A 168 15.50 27.42 15.65
CA VAL A 168 16.57 28.42 15.59
C VAL A 168 16.45 29.23 14.31
N GLN A 169 16.30 28.54 13.17
CA GLN A 169 16.05 29.14 11.86
C GLN A 169 15.39 28.12 10.91
N ALA A 170 14.82 28.62 9.83
CA ALA A 170 14.24 27.81 8.76
C ALA A 170 14.31 28.56 7.42
N TRP A 171 14.54 27.85 6.32
CA TRP A 171 14.67 28.41 4.97
C TRP A 171 14.30 27.40 3.87
N GLY A 172 14.19 27.89 2.63
CA GLY A 172 13.59 27.17 1.49
C GLY A 172 12.08 27.39 1.43
N ASP A 173 11.63 28.23 0.50
CA ASP A 173 10.22 28.59 0.32
C ASP A 173 9.40 27.36 -0.12
N PRO A 174 8.40 26.89 0.65
CA PRO A 174 7.59 25.73 0.27
C PRO A 174 6.70 26.01 -0.97
N ALA A 175 6.42 27.28 -1.29
CA ALA A 175 5.62 27.65 -2.44
C ALA A 175 6.41 27.70 -3.76
N THR A 176 7.75 27.85 -3.72
CA THR A 176 8.52 28.03 -4.96
C THR A 176 8.53 26.77 -5.81
N GLN A 177 8.24 26.93 -7.10
CA GLN A 177 8.43 25.90 -8.13
C GLN A 177 9.81 26.02 -8.80
N ASP A 178 10.59 27.08 -8.48
CA ASP A 178 11.91 27.27 -9.04
C ASP A 178 12.94 26.37 -8.34
N VAL A 179 13.11 25.20 -8.95
CA VAL A 179 14.10 24.20 -8.57
C VAL A 179 15.53 24.72 -8.68
N SER A 180 15.83 25.81 -9.40
CA SER A 180 17.20 26.33 -9.49
C SER A 180 17.66 27.03 -8.22
N GLU A 181 16.74 27.64 -7.47
CA GLU A 181 17.02 28.27 -6.17
C GLU A 181 17.06 27.26 -5.03
N PHE A 182 16.15 26.26 -5.04
CA PHE A 182 15.99 25.34 -3.91
C PHE A 182 15.64 23.89 -4.32
N PRO A 183 16.17 22.85 -3.62
CA PRO A 183 15.88 21.44 -3.88
C PRO A 183 14.47 20.98 -3.47
N ARG A 184 13.54 20.88 -4.43
CA ARG A 184 12.34 20.00 -4.31
C ARG A 184 12.72 18.53 -4.22
N ASN A 185 11.86 17.68 -3.63
CA ASN A 185 12.18 16.27 -3.35
C ASN A 185 13.56 16.09 -2.67
N SER A 186 13.85 16.95 -1.68
CA SER A 186 15.05 16.87 -0.86
C SER A 186 15.16 15.48 -0.20
N HIS A 187 16.36 14.91 -0.21
CA HIS A 187 16.66 13.61 0.36
C HIS A 187 17.73 13.76 1.44
N GLY A 188 19.00 13.42 1.15
CA GLY A 188 20.12 13.53 2.09
C GLY A 188 20.39 14.95 2.56
N LEU A 189 20.74 15.09 3.84
CA LEU A 189 21.14 16.34 4.48
C LEU A 189 22.43 16.12 5.26
N PHE A 190 23.41 17.01 5.11
CA PHE A 190 24.65 17.01 5.87
C PHE A 190 25.11 18.43 6.14
N ILE A 191 25.55 18.73 7.37
CA ILE A 191 26.18 20.01 7.69
C ILE A 191 27.68 19.75 7.90
N ASP A 192 28.51 20.38 7.09
CA ASP A 192 29.96 20.15 7.11
C ASP A 192 30.70 20.95 8.20
N HIS A 193 31.96 20.59 8.41
CA HIS A 193 32.86 21.19 9.38
C HIS A 193 33.21 22.67 9.09
N ASN A 194 32.81 23.20 7.93
CA ASN A 194 32.90 24.63 7.58
C ASN A 194 31.57 25.37 7.79
N GLY A 195 30.52 24.67 8.24
CA GLY A 195 29.18 25.20 8.44
C GLY A 195 28.34 25.31 7.17
N PHE A 196 28.71 24.64 6.08
CA PHE A 196 27.90 24.59 4.86
C PHE A 196 26.87 23.45 4.93
N VAL A 197 25.69 23.70 4.36
CA VAL A 197 24.57 22.75 4.34
C VAL A 197 24.50 22.09 2.97
N TRP A 198 24.58 20.77 2.92
CA TRP A 198 24.53 19.97 1.70
C TRP A 198 23.21 19.22 1.63
N ILE A 199 22.50 19.36 0.50
CA ILE A 199 21.17 18.77 0.29
C ILE A 199 21.16 17.99 -1.03
N GLY A 200 20.83 16.70 -0.96
CA GLY A 200 20.62 15.86 -2.14
C GLY A 200 19.17 15.88 -2.63
N THR A 201 18.94 15.62 -3.91
CA THR A 201 17.59 15.39 -4.47
C THR A 201 17.56 14.09 -5.25
N PHE A 202 16.83 13.10 -4.76
CA PHE A 202 16.83 11.76 -5.36
C PHE A 202 16.12 11.71 -6.72
N ARG A 203 15.06 12.51 -6.91
CA ARG A 203 14.35 12.63 -8.20
C ARG A 203 15.12 13.44 -9.24
N HIS A 204 15.75 14.54 -8.80
CA HIS A 204 16.32 15.55 -9.69
C HIS A 204 17.85 15.44 -9.88
N HIS A 205 18.44 14.31 -9.45
CA HIS A 205 19.79 13.84 -9.83
C HIS A 205 20.93 14.86 -9.56
N ARG A 206 20.85 15.55 -8.43
CA ARG A 206 21.82 16.57 -8.00
C ARG A 206 22.00 16.64 -6.48
N VAL A 207 23.15 17.16 -6.07
CA VAL A 207 23.44 17.62 -4.70
C VAL A 207 23.76 19.11 -4.75
N MET A 208 23.23 19.89 -3.81
CA MET A 208 23.41 21.35 -3.74
C MET A 208 24.04 21.74 -2.39
N LYS A 209 25.03 22.64 -2.43
CA LYS A 209 25.73 23.23 -1.26
C LYS A 209 25.20 24.63 -0.99
N PHE A 210 24.95 24.94 0.27
CA PHE A 210 24.44 26.22 0.74
C PHE A 210 25.27 26.75 1.91
N THR A 211 25.21 28.06 2.15
CA THR A 211 25.56 28.63 3.46
C THR A 211 24.55 28.20 4.54
N ARG A 212 24.90 28.34 5.82
CA ARG A 212 24.00 28.03 6.95
C ARG A 212 22.69 28.84 6.92
N ASP A 213 22.68 30.02 6.30
CA ASP A 213 21.50 30.89 6.08
C ASP A 213 20.79 30.65 4.73
N GLY A 214 21.15 29.59 3.98
CA GLY A 214 20.42 29.13 2.81
C GLY A 214 20.81 29.77 1.46
N GLN A 215 21.95 30.46 1.36
CA GLN A 215 22.44 31.00 0.09
C GLN A 215 23.12 29.89 -0.71
N HIS A 216 22.68 29.67 -1.95
CA HIS A 216 23.24 28.64 -2.83
C HIS A 216 24.69 28.94 -3.25
N LEU A 217 25.55 27.93 -3.19
CA LEU A 217 27.00 28.03 -3.47
C LEU A 217 27.46 27.14 -4.64
N MET A 218 26.96 25.91 -4.74
CA MET A 218 27.43 24.92 -5.72
C MET A 218 26.38 23.83 -5.97
N THR A 219 26.29 23.36 -7.22
CA THR A 219 25.51 22.18 -7.61
C THR A 219 26.44 21.12 -8.20
N LEU A 220 26.29 19.87 -7.76
CA LEU A 220 26.88 18.67 -8.35
C LEU A 220 25.78 17.88 -9.07
N GLY A 221 26.06 17.37 -10.26
CA GLY A 221 25.03 16.80 -11.15
C GLY A 221 24.24 17.88 -11.92
N ALA A 222 23.25 17.44 -12.69
CA ALA A 222 22.37 18.31 -13.47
C ALA A 222 20.89 17.91 -13.28
N TYR A 223 20.00 18.88 -13.44
CA TYR A 223 18.58 18.71 -13.11
C TYR A 223 17.89 17.71 -14.05
N ASP A 224 17.31 16.66 -13.47
CA ASP A 224 16.63 15.54 -14.17
C ASP A 224 17.50 14.80 -15.21
N GLU A 225 18.82 15.00 -15.21
CA GLU A 225 19.77 14.32 -16.09
C GLU A 225 20.55 13.23 -15.34
N ASN A 226 20.70 12.06 -15.97
CA ASN A 226 21.50 10.95 -15.46
C ASN A 226 22.33 10.32 -16.60
N GLY A 227 23.58 9.96 -16.29
CA GLY A 227 24.52 9.35 -17.24
C GLY A 227 24.90 7.91 -16.93
N GLY A 228 24.19 7.23 -16.00
CA GLY A 228 24.59 5.95 -15.43
C GLY A 228 25.73 6.03 -14.42
N SER A 229 26.05 4.89 -13.80
CA SER A 229 26.98 4.78 -12.66
C SER A 229 28.45 5.03 -13.00
N SER A 230 28.83 5.02 -14.28
CA SER A 230 30.21 5.33 -14.72
C SER A 230 30.43 6.81 -15.06
N ASN A 231 29.39 7.64 -15.12
CA ASN A 231 29.50 9.05 -15.50
C ASN A 231 29.99 9.91 -14.32
N THR A 232 31.08 10.65 -14.51
CA THR A 232 31.72 11.45 -13.44
C THR A 232 30.97 12.73 -13.08
N ASP A 233 30.16 13.25 -13.98
CA ASP A 233 29.63 14.61 -13.94
C ASP A 233 28.13 14.63 -13.59
N LEU A 234 27.41 13.56 -13.95
CA LEU A 234 25.99 13.37 -13.68
C LEU A 234 25.77 12.36 -12.55
N LEU A 235 24.85 12.69 -11.64
CA LEU A 235 24.40 11.79 -10.57
C LEU A 235 23.18 10.98 -11.02
N GLY A 236 22.74 10.05 -10.19
CA GLY A 236 21.65 9.11 -10.43
C GLY A 236 20.85 8.87 -9.16
N GLY A 237 20.31 9.96 -8.62
CA GLY A 237 19.49 9.96 -7.43
C GLY A 237 20.32 9.81 -6.15
N PRO A 238 21.05 10.87 -5.77
CA PRO A 238 21.82 10.92 -4.53
C PRO A 238 20.89 10.89 -3.31
N ALA A 239 21.28 10.11 -2.31
CA ALA A 239 20.45 9.75 -1.17
C ALA A 239 21.07 10.12 0.19
N GLY A 240 22.35 9.81 0.40
CA GLY A 240 23.12 10.18 1.60
C GLY A 240 24.39 10.94 1.24
N ILE A 241 24.86 11.77 2.17
CA ILE A 241 26.01 12.68 2.00
C ILE A 241 26.84 12.65 3.27
N TRP A 242 28.17 12.57 3.13
CA TRP A 242 29.12 12.78 4.22
C TRP A 242 30.31 13.58 3.71
N VAL A 243 30.73 14.62 4.42
CA VAL A 243 31.96 15.39 4.11
C VAL A 243 33.01 15.07 5.15
N ASP A 244 34.18 14.64 4.69
CA ASP A 244 35.32 14.34 5.56
C ASP A 244 35.90 15.62 6.18
N PRO A 245 35.97 15.76 7.51
CA PRO A 245 36.60 16.91 8.17
C PRO A 245 38.12 16.98 8.02
N GLU A 246 38.81 15.90 7.66
CA GLU A 246 40.27 15.92 7.48
C GLU A 246 40.69 16.29 6.06
N THR A 247 39.96 15.83 5.05
CA THR A 247 40.31 16.00 3.63
C THR A 247 39.41 16.97 2.86
N ASN A 248 38.26 17.36 3.42
CA ASN A 248 37.20 18.11 2.74
C ASN A 248 36.65 17.40 1.47
N GLU A 249 36.80 16.09 1.37
CA GLU A 249 36.16 15.28 0.33
C GLU A 249 34.68 15.03 0.66
N VAL A 250 33.79 15.22 -0.31
CA VAL A 250 32.35 14.92 -0.18
C VAL A 250 32.02 13.58 -0.82
N TYR A 251 31.55 12.64 0.01
CA TYR A 251 31.13 11.29 -0.35
C TYR A 251 29.61 11.28 -0.49
N ILE A 252 29.12 10.73 -1.60
CA ILE A 252 27.70 10.72 -1.95
C ILE A 252 27.26 9.28 -2.23
N ALA A 253 26.23 8.84 -1.52
CA ALA A 253 25.49 7.62 -1.81
C ALA A 253 24.58 7.87 -3.02
N ASP A 254 25.05 7.50 -4.21
CA ASP A 254 24.41 7.81 -5.50
C ASP A 254 23.70 6.55 -6.02
N GLY A 255 22.43 6.37 -5.59
CA GLY A 255 21.86 5.04 -5.40
C GLY A 255 20.42 4.78 -5.85
N TYR A 256 19.60 5.79 -6.21
CA TYR A 256 18.22 5.54 -6.66
C TYR A 256 18.09 5.17 -8.15
N ARG A 257 19.11 5.50 -8.95
CA ARG A 257 19.30 5.09 -10.35
C ARG A 257 20.68 4.50 -10.56
N ASN A 258 21.70 5.18 -10.03
CA ASN A 258 23.08 4.70 -10.02
C ASN A 258 23.28 3.68 -8.88
N ARG A 259 24.45 3.04 -8.85
CA ARG A 259 24.78 1.92 -7.95
C ARG A 259 26.16 2.09 -7.33
N ARG A 260 26.47 3.28 -6.79
CA ARG A 260 27.83 3.65 -6.39
C ARG A 260 27.90 4.54 -5.14
N VAL A 261 29.09 4.57 -4.55
CA VAL A 261 29.57 5.74 -3.82
C VAL A 261 30.41 6.57 -4.79
N ILE A 262 30.18 7.87 -4.85
CA ILE A 262 30.98 8.82 -5.64
C ILE A 262 31.53 9.93 -4.75
N VAL A 263 32.75 10.37 -5.04
CA VAL A 263 33.51 11.32 -4.24
C VAL A 263 33.94 12.51 -5.08
N TYR A 264 33.67 13.71 -4.58
CA TYR A 264 34.11 14.99 -5.15
C TYR A 264 34.95 15.77 -4.13
N ASP A 265 35.73 16.72 -4.63
CA ASP A 265 36.38 17.75 -3.82
C ASP A 265 35.32 18.75 -3.30
N GLY A 266 35.28 18.97 -1.98
CA GLY A 266 34.21 19.73 -1.32
C GLY A 266 34.23 21.24 -1.58
N ASP A 267 35.35 21.79 -2.06
CA ASP A 267 35.52 23.22 -2.35
C ASP A 267 35.25 23.54 -3.83
N THR A 268 35.71 22.68 -4.73
CA THR A 268 35.67 22.90 -6.19
C THR A 268 34.60 22.10 -6.92
N GLY A 269 34.06 21.05 -6.29
CA GLY A 269 33.14 20.11 -6.94
C GLY A 269 33.80 19.22 -7.99
N ALA A 270 35.14 19.18 -8.06
CA ALA A 270 35.86 18.34 -9.00
C ALA A 270 35.69 16.85 -8.64
N TYR A 271 35.39 16.01 -9.64
CA TYR A 271 35.34 14.56 -9.45
C TYR A 271 36.69 13.99 -9.02
N LEU A 272 36.68 13.12 -8.00
CA LEU A 272 37.88 12.45 -7.50
C LEU A 272 37.88 10.95 -7.82
N ARG A 273 36.84 10.22 -7.39
CA ARG A 273 36.72 8.76 -7.55
C ARG A 273 35.28 8.26 -7.34
N HIS A 274 34.99 7.05 -7.79
CA HIS A 274 33.76 6.32 -7.42
C HIS A 274 34.01 4.81 -7.41
N TRP A 275 33.16 4.06 -6.69
CA TRP A 275 33.17 2.59 -6.67
C TRP A 275 31.75 2.03 -6.45
N GLY A 276 31.52 0.81 -6.96
CA GLY A 276 30.32 0.00 -6.72
C GLY A 276 30.48 -0.93 -5.51
N ALA A 277 29.65 -1.96 -5.42
CA ALA A 277 29.75 -2.92 -4.32
C ALA A 277 31.12 -3.61 -4.32
N TYR A 278 31.61 -3.98 -3.13
CA TYR A 278 32.91 -4.64 -2.94
C TYR A 278 34.14 -3.85 -3.43
N GLY A 279 33.99 -2.57 -3.80
CA GLY A 279 35.08 -1.71 -4.28
C GLY A 279 35.38 -1.87 -5.77
N GLU A 280 34.58 -2.68 -6.47
CA GLU A 280 34.68 -2.92 -7.90
C GLU A 280 34.03 -1.77 -8.70
N PRO A 281 34.32 -1.63 -10.00
CA PRO A 281 33.57 -0.72 -10.87
C PRO A 281 32.07 -1.05 -10.86
N PRO A 282 31.18 -0.04 -10.79
CA PRO A 282 29.73 -0.28 -10.79
C PRO A 282 29.26 -0.78 -12.17
N ASP A 283 28.30 -1.70 -12.15
CA ASP A 283 27.69 -2.28 -13.35
C ASP A 283 26.16 -2.07 -13.33
N ASP A 284 25.66 -1.24 -14.24
CA ASP A 284 24.24 -0.93 -14.39
C ASP A 284 23.44 -2.05 -15.08
N GLU A 285 24.11 -2.90 -15.87
CA GLU A 285 23.49 -4.05 -16.57
C GLU A 285 23.31 -5.26 -15.62
N ALA A 286 23.94 -5.23 -14.43
CA ALA A 286 23.84 -6.28 -13.44
C ALA A 286 22.38 -6.47 -12.95
N ALA A 287 21.73 -7.51 -13.46
CA ALA A 287 20.42 -7.96 -13.03
C ALA A 287 20.54 -8.79 -11.74
N TYR A 288 19.71 -8.47 -10.74
CA TYR A 288 19.52 -9.28 -9.54
C TYR A 288 18.04 -9.26 -9.17
N ASP A 289 17.46 -10.44 -8.94
CA ASP A 289 16.05 -10.56 -8.55
C ASP A 289 15.90 -10.44 -7.03
N TYR A 290 15.65 -9.21 -6.58
CA TYR A 290 15.39 -8.89 -5.17
C TYR A 290 14.07 -9.49 -4.65
N ALA A 291 13.12 -9.87 -5.51
CA ALA A 291 11.86 -10.48 -5.10
C ALA A 291 12.01 -11.99 -4.86
N ALA A 292 12.82 -12.67 -5.68
CA ALA A 292 13.16 -14.08 -5.54
C ALA A 292 14.17 -14.39 -4.41
N ARG A 293 14.69 -13.39 -3.70
CA ARG A 293 15.65 -13.59 -2.61
C ARG A 293 15.05 -14.44 -1.48
N ILE A 294 15.74 -15.53 -1.17
CA ILE A 294 15.54 -16.43 -0.03
C ILE A 294 16.79 -16.44 0.85
N ALA A 295 16.79 -17.24 1.93
CA ALA A 295 17.83 -17.19 2.96
C ALA A 295 19.22 -17.55 2.43
N ASP A 296 19.27 -18.54 1.53
CA ASP A 296 20.50 -19.05 0.92
C ASP A 296 20.82 -18.40 -0.45
N SER A 297 20.08 -17.37 -0.86
CA SER A 297 20.39 -16.64 -2.10
C SER A 297 21.76 -15.96 -2.00
N PRO A 298 22.57 -15.97 -3.08
CA PRO A 298 23.80 -15.18 -3.11
C PRO A 298 23.47 -13.71 -2.90
N LEU A 299 24.37 -12.96 -2.25
CA LEU A 299 24.20 -11.53 -2.08
C LEU A 299 24.26 -10.80 -3.43
N PRO A 300 23.61 -9.64 -3.58
CA PRO A 300 23.67 -8.88 -4.82
C PRO A 300 25.12 -8.53 -5.20
N PRO A 301 25.57 -8.82 -6.44
CA PRO A 301 26.95 -8.58 -6.86
C PRO A 301 27.27 -7.10 -7.01
N GLN A 302 26.23 -6.27 -7.20
CA GLN A 302 26.29 -4.81 -7.26
C GLN A 302 25.45 -4.22 -6.13
N PHE A 303 25.65 -2.92 -5.85
CA PHE A 303 24.73 -2.21 -4.96
C PHE A 303 23.32 -2.18 -5.58
N SER A 304 22.30 -2.21 -4.73
CA SER A 304 20.89 -2.17 -5.16
C SER A 304 20.29 -0.77 -5.03
N THR A 305 20.46 -0.17 -3.85
CA THR A 305 20.02 1.19 -3.57
C THR A 305 20.93 1.73 -2.48
N VAL A 306 22.00 2.40 -2.90
CA VAL A 306 22.95 3.08 -1.99
C VAL A 306 22.20 4.24 -1.36
N HIS A 307 21.66 4.04 -0.16
CA HIS A 307 20.66 4.94 0.40
C HIS A 307 21.26 5.92 1.40
N ASP A 308 22.31 5.51 2.11
CA ASP A 308 23.02 6.34 3.05
C ASP A 308 24.49 5.92 3.20
N LEU A 309 25.33 6.82 3.66
CA LEU A 309 26.71 6.53 4.05
C LEU A 309 27.19 7.45 5.19
N ARG A 310 28.13 6.97 6.00
CA ARG A 310 28.81 7.76 7.04
C ARG A 310 30.26 7.32 7.18
N GLY A 311 31.17 8.28 7.32
CA GLY A 311 32.54 8.03 7.75
C GLY A 311 32.64 7.89 9.27
N SER A 312 33.47 6.96 9.74
CA SER A 312 33.80 6.74 11.15
C SER A 312 35.10 7.44 11.56
N SER A 313 35.29 7.62 12.88
CA SER A 313 36.46 8.31 13.47
C SER A 313 37.81 7.60 13.27
N ASP A 314 37.81 6.40 12.68
CA ASP A 314 38.98 5.60 12.31
C ASP A 314 39.18 5.47 10.79
N GLY A 315 38.51 6.32 9.99
CA GLY A 315 38.77 6.46 8.55
C GLY A 315 38.10 5.40 7.66
N LEU A 316 37.04 4.75 8.14
CA LEU A 316 36.23 3.82 7.35
C LEU A 316 34.92 4.46 6.89
N ILE A 317 34.45 4.10 5.70
CA ILE A 317 33.16 4.53 5.15
C ILE A 317 32.18 3.37 5.26
N TYR A 318 31.10 3.57 6.01
CA TYR A 318 29.99 2.63 6.13
C TYR A 318 28.91 3.03 5.13
N VAL A 319 28.35 2.06 4.42
CA VAL A 319 27.40 2.29 3.31
C VAL A 319 26.18 1.39 3.49
N ALA A 320 25.00 1.99 3.54
CA ALA A 320 23.72 1.31 3.65
C ALA A 320 23.17 0.97 2.25
N ASP A 321 23.29 -0.30 1.84
CA ASP A 321 22.70 -0.82 0.61
C ASP A 321 21.31 -1.39 0.91
N ARG A 322 20.32 -0.49 0.79
CA ARG A 322 18.99 -0.62 1.37
C ARG A 322 18.26 -1.87 0.91
N ARG A 323 18.08 -2.01 -0.41
CA ARG A 323 17.50 -3.21 -1.06
C ARG A 323 18.49 -4.38 -1.13
N GLY A 324 19.79 -4.13 -0.93
CA GLY A 324 20.77 -5.17 -0.69
C GLY A 324 20.64 -5.85 0.69
N ASN A 325 19.81 -5.30 1.59
CA ASN A 325 19.65 -5.74 2.98
C ASN A 325 20.99 -5.85 3.71
N ARG A 326 21.91 -4.91 3.47
CA ARG A 326 23.27 -5.00 4.01
C ARG A 326 23.90 -3.64 4.26
N ILE A 327 24.89 -3.67 5.14
CA ILE A 327 25.90 -2.61 5.30
C ILE A 327 27.19 -3.14 4.67
N GLN A 328 27.83 -2.37 3.80
CA GLN A 328 29.20 -2.61 3.37
C GLN A 328 30.14 -1.54 3.94
N VAL A 329 31.35 -1.93 4.30
CA VAL A 329 32.36 -1.07 4.92
C VAL A 329 33.58 -1.00 4.02
N PHE A 330 34.09 0.20 3.80
CA PHE A 330 35.21 0.50 2.91
C PHE A 330 36.25 1.36 3.64
N ARG A 331 37.46 1.43 3.07
CA ARG A 331 38.36 2.56 3.30
C ARG A 331 37.94 3.74 2.41
N GLN A 332 38.43 4.93 2.74
CA GLN A 332 38.20 6.16 1.97
C GLN A 332 38.64 6.07 0.48
N ASP A 333 39.61 5.23 0.15
CA ASP A 333 40.05 4.97 -1.24
C ASP A 333 39.08 4.08 -2.05
N GLY A 334 38.04 3.54 -1.40
CA GLY A 334 37.07 2.62 -1.99
C GLY A 334 37.39 1.13 -1.77
N ALA A 335 38.52 0.79 -1.12
CA ALA A 335 38.86 -0.60 -0.86
C ALA A 335 37.91 -1.24 0.16
N PHE A 336 37.22 -2.31 -0.23
CA PHE A 336 36.31 -3.06 0.64
C PHE A 336 37.02 -3.67 1.87
N VAL A 337 36.31 -3.66 2.99
CA VAL A 337 36.79 -4.14 4.30
C VAL A 337 35.93 -5.28 4.82
N THR A 338 34.60 -5.11 4.89
CA THR A 338 33.67 -6.13 5.38
C THR A 338 32.23 -5.82 4.97
N GLU A 339 31.32 -6.79 5.08
CA GLU A 339 29.88 -6.56 4.98
C GLU A 339 29.11 -7.28 6.09
N LYS A 340 27.93 -6.73 6.42
CA LYS A 340 26.95 -7.39 7.28
C LYS A 340 25.59 -7.37 6.60
N THR A 341 25.00 -8.54 6.41
CA THR A 341 23.61 -8.66 5.99
C THR A 341 22.68 -8.48 7.20
N ILE A 342 21.67 -7.63 7.06
CA ILE A 342 20.69 -7.27 8.09
C ILE A 342 19.32 -7.69 7.61
N ALA A 343 18.61 -8.53 8.38
CA ALA A 343 17.29 -9.05 8.01
C ALA A 343 17.24 -9.51 6.52
N PRO A 344 18.01 -10.54 6.13
CA PRO A 344 18.25 -10.91 4.71
C PRO A 344 17.00 -11.06 3.85
N LEU A 345 15.88 -11.44 4.47
CA LEU A 345 14.58 -11.71 3.85
C LEU A 345 13.66 -10.48 3.75
N THR A 346 14.08 -9.29 4.20
CA THR A 346 13.26 -8.08 4.08
C THR A 346 13.06 -7.73 2.62
N ARG A 347 11.80 -7.72 2.18
CA ARG A 347 11.40 -7.45 0.79
C ARG A 347 11.03 -5.97 0.62
N ALA A 348 10.22 -5.65 -0.39
CA ALA A 348 9.80 -4.29 -0.74
C ALA A 348 11.00 -3.35 -0.93
N SER A 349 11.22 -2.45 0.04
CA SER A 349 12.31 -1.47 0.05
C SER A 349 13.63 -1.99 0.65
N GLY A 350 13.66 -3.18 1.23
CA GLY A 350 14.81 -3.74 1.96
C GLY A 350 14.97 -3.21 3.38
N SER A 351 16.09 -3.50 4.06
CA SER A 351 16.25 -3.27 5.52
C SER A 351 17.21 -2.14 5.93
N ALA A 352 18.14 -1.73 5.06
CA ALA A 352 19.25 -0.85 5.47
C ALA A 352 19.09 0.60 4.97
N PHE A 353 18.33 1.46 5.67
CA PHE A 353 18.02 2.80 5.17
C PHE A 353 19.08 3.84 5.56
N VAL A 354 19.20 4.16 6.85
CA VAL A 354 20.03 5.27 7.35
C VAL A 354 20.86 4.78 8.54
N ILE A 355 22.11 5.21 8.60
CA ILE A 355 23.08 4.82 9.63
C ILE A 355 23.56 6.00 10.46
N ALA A 356 23.72 5.78 11.76
CA ALA A 356 24.34 6.74 12.67
C ALA A 356 25.20 6.01 13.72
N PHE A 357 26.26 6.65 14.20
CA PHE A 357 27.14 6.09 15.23
C PHE A 357 26.72 6.55 16.64
N SER A 358 27.10 5.80 17.66
CA SER A 358 27.09 6.33 19.03
C SER A 358 28.16 7.42 19.19
N PRO A 359 27.92 8.45 20.03
CA PRO A 359 28.81 9.61 20.17
C PRO A 359 30.05 9.34 21.03
N ASP A 360 30.20 8.13 21.58
CA ASP A 360 31.40 7.76 22.31
C ASP A 360 32.61 7.69 21.37
N ALA A 361 33.81 8.00 21.88
CA ALA A 361 35.01 8.13 21.04
C ALA A 361 35.36 6.86 20.22
N GLY A 362 34.92 5.67 20.65
CA GLY A 362 35.11 4.42 19.92
C GLY A 362 33.98 4.09 18.94
N GLN A 363 32.91 4.89 18.90
CA GLN A 363 31.69 4.68 18.13
C GLN A 363 31.14 3.24 18.33
N ARG A 364 31.09 2.75 19.58
CA ARG A 364 30.86 1.33 19.88
C ARG A 364 29.59 0.74 19.27
N TRP A 365 28.57 1.57 19.02
CA TRP A 365 27.31 1.18 18.42
C TRP A 365 27.10 1.84 17.06
N LEU A 366 26.48 1.09 16.17
CA LEU A 366 25.98 1.54 14.88
C LEU A 366 24.47 1.34 14.88
N TYR A 367 23.73 2.42 14.80
CA TYR A 367 22.27 2.40 14.67
C TYR A 367 21.90 2.35 13.19
N LEU A 368 20.93 1.52 12.84
CA LEU A 368 20.43 1.39 11.48
C LEU A 368 18.91 1.51 11.46
N ALA A 369 18.39 2.57 10.86
CA ALA A 369 16.98 2.71 10.58
C ALA A 369 16.54 1.71 9.51
N ASP A 370 15.46 0.98 9.80
CA ASP A 370 14.83 0.02 8.90
C ASP A 370 13.42 0.50 8.58
N GLY A 371 13.31 1.18 7.44
CA GLY A 371 12.08 1.78 6.97
C GLY A 371 11.02 0.80 6.47
N THR A 372 11.32 -0.50 6.36
CA THR A 372 10.36 -1.55 6.00
C THR A 372 9.92 -2.36 7.21
N ASN A 373 10.83 -2.69 8.14
CA ASN A 373 10.46 -3.36 9.40
C ASN A 373 10.05 -2.37 10.51
N HIS A 374 10.00 -1.07 10.20
CA HIS A 374 9.52 0.02 11.04
C HIS A 374 10.20 0.10 12.41
N LYS A 375 11.52 -0.02 12.44
CA LYS A 375 12.33 -0.04 13.67
C LYS A 375 13.72 0.55 13.44
N VAL A 376 14.49 0.68 14.52
CA VAL A 376 15.93 0.95 14.48
C VAL A 376 16.66 -0.26 15.05
N TRP A 377 17.58 -0.84 14.29
CA TRP A 377 18.50 -1.88 14.76
C TRP A 377 19.68 -1.25 15.49
N ILE A 378 20.20 -1.95 16.51
CA ILE A 378 21.42 -1.60 17.23
C ILE A 378 22.45 -2.68 16.93
N LEU A 379 23.56 -2.28 16.29
CA LEU A 379 24.67 -3.16 15.95
C LEU A 379 25.88 -2.80 16.82
N ARG A 380 26.66 -3.80 17.25
CA ARG A 380 28.00 -3.55 17.80
C ARG A 380 28.94 -3.25 16.64
N ARG A 381 29.61 -2.08 16.64
CA ARG A 381 30.40 -1.63 15.49
C ARG A 381 31.62 -2.51 15.18
N SER A 382 32.19 -3.18 16.19
CA SER A 382 33.42 -3.97 16.06
C SER A 382 33.29 -5.26 15.24
N ASP A 383 32.08 -5.85 15.20
CA ASP A 383 31.78 -7.11 14.51
C ASP A 383 30.50 -7.02 13.65
N LEU A 384 29.80 -5.89 13.70
CA LEU A 384 28.50 -5.62 13.07
C LEU A 384 27.38 -6.56 13.54
N GLU A 385 27.54 -7.23 14.69
CA GLU A 385 26.47 -8.07 15.21
C GLU A 385 25.29 -7.24 15.71
N VAL A 386 24.08 -7.65 15.33
CA VAL A 386 22.83 -7.05 15.83
C VAL A 386 22.66 -7.47 17.29
N VAL A 387 22.69 -6.50 18.19
CA VAL A 387 22.65 -6.69 19.64
C VAL A 387 21.33 -6.23 20.26
N GLY A 388 20.53 -5.45 19.54
CA GLY A 388 19.24 -4.96 19.99
C GLY A 388 18.45 -4.24 18.90
N GLU A 389 17.27 -3.78 19.25
CA GLU A 389 16.39 -2.97 18.40
C GLU A 389 15.48 -2.09 19.27
N PHE A 390 14.95 -1.01 18.70
CA PHE A 390 13.87 -0.23 19.32
C PHE A 390 12.88 0.33 18.28
N GLY A 391 11.69 0.69 18.77
CA GLY A 391 10.55 1.09 17.94
C GLY A 391 9.84 -0.09 17.27
N ARG A 392 8.68 0.20 16.67
CA ARG A 392 7.85 -0.76 15.92
C ARG A 392 6.88 -0.03 14.99
N GLY A 393 6.28 -0.76 14.06
CA GLY A 393 5.19 -0.28 13.21
C GLY A 393 4.02 0.35 13.99
N GLY A 394 3.69 1.60 13.69
CA GLY A 394 2.51 2.29 14.20
C GLY A 394 2.60 3.81 14.27
N ARG A 395 1.53 4.44 14.78
CA ARG A 395 1.35 5.90 14.81
C ARG A 395 1.56 6.55 16.18
N GLN A 396 1.76 5.78 17.25
CA GLN A 396 1.95 6.35 18.59
C GLN A 396 3.39 6.81 18.83
N LEU A 397 3.62 7.55 19.91
CA LEU A 397 4.96 7.93 20.38
C LEU A 397 5.87 6.69 20.48
N GLY A 398 7.09 6.80 19.95
CA GLY A 398 8.05 5.71 19.92
C GLY A 398 7.76 4.60 18.90
N GLN A 399 6.71 4.75 18.10
CA GLN A 399 6.40 3.90 16.94
C GLN A 399 6.75 4.63 15.65
N PHE A 400 6.86 3.89 14.55
CA PHE A 400 7.19 4.43 13.25
C PHE A 400 6.29 3.89 12.14
N ILE A 401 6.06 4.70 11.11
CA ILE A 401 5.50 4.33 9.81
C ILE A 401 6.62 4.11 8.78
N ARG A 402 7.67 4.94 8.79
CA ARG A 402 8.82 4.78 7.88
C ARG A 402 10.01 5.60 8.38
N PRO A 403 10.82 5.08 9.33
CA PRO A 403 12.03 5.78 9.76
C PRO A 403 12.97 5.94 8.57
N HIS A 404 13.34 7.18 8.25
CA HIS A 404 13.93 7.54 6.95
C HIS A 404 14.99 8.64 7.01
N GLY A 405 15.05 9.40 8.10
CA GLY A 405 16.20 10.22 8.49
C GLY A 405 16.57 9.92 9.93
N MET A 406 17.86 9.87 10.27
CA MET A 406 18.30 9.56 11.62
C MET A 406 19.71 10.09 11.88
N ASP A 407 19.91 10.70 13.06
CA ASP A 407 21.25 11.03 13.57
C ASP A 407 21.25 11.09 15.11
N VAL A 408 22.42 11.30 15.73
CA VAL A 408 22.63 11.17 17.18
C VAL A 408 23.40 12.37 17.75
N ASP A 409 22.93 12.95 18.87
CA ASP A 409 23.64 14.04 19.55
C ASP A 409 24.78 13.57 20.46
N SER A 410 25.62 14.49 20.92
CA SER A 410 26.76 14.23 21.81
C SER A 410 26.38 13.54 23.13
N ARG A 411 25.11 13.65 23.53
CA ARG A 411 24.53 13.06 24.75
C ARG A 411 23.97 11.65 24.52
N GLY A 412 23.94 11.19 23.27
CA GLY A 412 23.46 9.86 22.86
C GLY A 412 21.95 9.79 22.62
N ASN A 413 21.26 10.92 22.49
CA ASN A 413 19.86 10.95 22.04
C ASN A 413 19.81 10.64 20.55
N VAL A 414 18.98 9.67 20.15
CA VAL A 414 18.74 9.35 18.74
C VAL A 414 17.53 10.14 18.24
N TYR A 415 17.68 10.86 17.14
CA TYR A 415 16.62 11.61 16.50
C TYR A 415 16.17 10.86 15.25
N VAL A 416 14.88 10.58 15.11
CA VAL A 416 14.35 9.78 13.99
C VAL A 416 13.23 10.56 13.29
N GLY A 417 13.45 10.86 12.01
CA GLY A 417 12.51 11.49 11.09
C GLY A 417 11.80 10.45 10.23
N GLU A 418 10.50 10.63 10.02
CA GLU A 418 9.66 9.69 9.31
C GLU A 418 9.13 10.21 7.97
N ALA A 419 9.36 9.42 6.93
CA ALA A 419 8.88 9.68 5.58
C ALA A 419 7.43 9.20 5.37
N SER A 420 6.91 9.46 4.17
CA SER A 420 5.54 9.09 3.75
C SER A 420 4.50 9.74 4.68
N THR A 421 3.62 8.95 5.31
CA THR A 421 2.55 9.44 6.21
C THR A 421 2.95 9.46 7.69
N GLY A 422 4.24 9.25 8.01
CA GLY A 422 4.77 9.44 9.37
C GLY A 422 4.91 10.92 9.74
N ARG A 423 5.44 11.74 8.83
CA ARG A 423 5.46 13.23 8.83
C ARG A 423 5.87 13.89 10.16
N ARG A 424 6.82 13.30 10.86
CA ARG A 424 7.28 13.77 12.18
C ARG A 424 8.74 13.43 12.43
N VAL A 425 9.33 14.14 13.37
CA VAL A 425 10.63 13.83 13.96
C VAL A 425 10.45 13.58 15.45
N GLN A 426 11.09 12.54 15.99
CA GLN A 426 10.97 12.10 17.39
C GLN A 426 12.36 11.99 18.04
N ARG A 427 12.50 12.41 19.31
CA ARG A 427 13.69 12.19 20.12
C ARG A 427 13.58 10.90 20.93
N PHE A 428 14.66 10.15 21.00
CA PHE A 428 14.80 8.93 21.81
C PHE A 428 16.00 9.07 22.75
N ALA A 429 15.73 9.22 24.05
CA ALA A 429 16.75 9.37 25.07
C ALA A 429 17.27 8.01 25.56
N PRO A 430 18.59 7.85 25.82
CA PRO A 430 19.15 6.61 26.31
C PRO A 430 18.74 6.34 27.76
N THR A 431 18.29 5.13 28.05
CA THR A 431 17.99 4.63 29.40
C THR A 431 19.14 3.73 29.85
N GLY A 432 19.77 4.05 30.99
CA GLY A 432 21.01 3.40 31.42
C GLY A 432 20.86 1.91 31.74
N GLY A 433 21.67 1.06 31.09
CA GLY A 433 21.63 -0.39 31.30
C GLY A 433 22.29 -0.84 32.60
N GLY A 434 21.56 -1.61 33.43
CA GLY A 434 22.12 -2.17 34.66
C GLY A 434 21.21 -3.17 35.40
N ALA A 435 21.71 -4.40 35.56
CA ALA A 435 21.29 -5.47 36.48
C ALA A 435 19.93 -6.17 36.26
N ALA A 436 20.01 -7.50 36.12
CA ALA A 436 18.87 -8.41 36.28
C ALA A 436 18.54 -8.64 37.77
N GLY A 437 17.25 -8.69 38.09
CA GLY A 437 16.74 -9.08 39.40
C GLY A 437 15.27 -9.44 39.32
N GLY A 438 14.92 -10.70 39.60
CA GLY A 438 13.52 -11.13 39.62
C GLY A 438 12.79 -10.63 40.87
N GLY A 439 11.55 -10.18 40.72
CA GLY A 439 10.71 -9.70 41.82
C GLY A 439 9.30 -9.36 41.32
N GLU A 440 8.30 -9.93 41.96
CA GLU A 440 6.90 -9.95 41.55
C GLU A 440 6.26 -8.56 41.37
N GLY A 441 5.45 -8.45 40.31
CA GLY A 441 4.22 -7.67 40.17
C GLY A 441 4.01 -6.35 40.96
N THR A 442 3.82 -5.27 40.20
CA THR A 442 2.62 -4.42 40.36
C THR A 442 2.28 -3.76 39.02
N ALA A 443 1.00 -3.80 38.65
CA ALA A 443 0.47 -2.94 37.58
C ALA A 443 0.11 -1.57 38.18
N MET A 444 0.62 -0.50 37.57
CA MET A 444 0.07 0.86 37.69
C MET A 444 0.00 1.40 36.26
N ALA A 445 -1.19 1.42 35.66
CA ALA A 445 -2.26 2.41 35.87
C ALA A 445 -2.11 3.54 34.85
N ALA A 446 -2.95 3.51 33.82
CA ALA A 446 -3.08 4.59 32.87
C ALA A 446 -3.53 5.86 33.62
N ALA A 447 -2.89 6.99 33.32
CA ALA A 447 -3.32 8.30 33.80
C ALA A 447 -4.19 8.97 32.72
N ASP A 448 -5.43 9.28 33.07
CA ASP A 448 -6.37 9.98 32.19
C ASP A 448 -5.87 11.39 31.83
N ALA A 449 -6.03 11.77 30.58
CA ALA A 449 -6.03 13.16 30.11
C ALA A 449 -7.23 13.36 29.17
N PRO A 450 -7.87 14.55 29.17
CA PRO A 450 -9.29 14.66 28.84
C PRO A 450 -9.60 14.63 27.34
N ALA A 451 -10.72 13.98 27.00
CA ALA A 451 -11.24 13.94 25.64
C ALA A 451 -11.80 15.30 25.18
N ALA A 452 -11.44 15.69 23.96
CA ALA A 452 -12.07 16.79 23.21
C ALA A 452 -12.57 16.27 21.84
N GLY A 453 -13.66 15.49 21.89
CA GLY A 453 -14.65 15.36 20.81
C GLY A 453 -14.21 15.11 19.37
N GLN A 454 -13.76 13.89 19.06
CA GLN A 454 -14.25 13.17 17.87
C GLN A 454 -14.53 11.71 18.27
N GLU A 455 -15.63 11.15 17.78
CA GLU A 455 -16.11 9.81 18.17
C GLU A 455 -15.22 8.73 17.54
N GLY A 456 -14.32 8.16 18.35
CA GLY A 456 -13.59 6.96 17.97
C GLY A 456 -14.52 5.74 17.92
N ALA A 457 -14.06 4.68 17.22
CA ALA A 457 -14.73 3.38 17.23
C ALA A 457 -15.09 2.97 18.68
N PRO A 458 -16.30 2.44 18.92
CA PRO A 458 -16.83 2.25 20.27
C PRO A 458 -15.86 1.44 21.12
N ALA A 459 -15.61 1.90 22.35
CA ALA A 459 -14.91 1.09 23.33
C ALA A 459 -15.62 -0.28 23.41
N GLN A 460 -14.84 -1.37 23.55
CA GLN A 460 -15.37 -2.75 23.43
C GLN A 460 -16.49 -3.09 24.44
N ALA A 461 -16.75 -2.22 25.42
CA ALA A 461 -17.86 -2.26 26.36
C ALA A 461 -19.22 -1.80 25.79
N ASP A 462 -19.25 -0.95 24.75
CA ASP A 462 -20.46 -0.28 24.24
C ASP A 462 -20.96 -0.84 22.88
N TYR A 463 -20.36 -1.92 22.37
CA TYR A 463 -20.76 -2.56 21.11
C TYR A 463 -21.91 -3.56 21.32
N ASP A 464 -22.99 -3.46 20.53
CA ASP A 464 -24.15 -4.37 20.66
C ASP A 464 -23.93 -5.71 19.93
N TYR A 465 -23.09 -6.56 20.53
CA TYR A 465 -22.88 -7.94 20.08
C TYR A 465 -24.16 -8.78 20.04
N ALA A 466 -25.22 -8.40 20.78
CA ALA A 466 -26.50 -9.12 20.80
C ALA A 466 -27.44 -8.66 19.67
N ALA A 467 -27.07 -7.65 18.89
CA ALA A 467 -27.74 -7.27 17.65
C ALA A 467 -27.28 -8.04 16.43
N ASN A 468 -26.04 -8.53 16.44
CA ASN A 468 -25.49 -9.34 15.36
C ASN A 468 -26.01 -10.79 15.42
N CYS A 469 -26.03 -11.44 14.25
CA CYS A 469 -26.29 -12.86 14.11
C CYS A 469 -27.65 -13.34 14.70
N ARG A 470 -28.70 -12.51 14.65
CA ARG A 470 -30.00 -12.78 15.31
C ARG A 470 -30.88 -13.80 14.59
N SER A 471 -30.87 -13.77 13.26
CA SER A 471 -31.74 -14.57 12.40
C SER A 471 -31.06 -14.77 11.05
N TRP A 472 -31.47 -15.81 10.33
CA TRP A 472 -30.99 -16.10 8.97
C TRP A 472 -32.20 -16.17 8.04
N PRO A 473 -32.14 -15.58 6.83
CA PRO A 473 -33.28 -15.57 5.92
C PRO A 473 -33.63 -17.01 5.47
N PRO A 474 -34.93 -17.38 5.43
CA PRO A 474 -35.34 -18.64 4.84
C PRO A 474 -35.15 -18.59 3.31
N VAL A 475 -34.86 -19.75 2.71
CA VAL A 475 -34.81 -19.87 1.24
C VAL A 475 -36.09 -20.47 0.69
N GLU A 476 -36.58 -19.89 -0.41
CA GLU A 476 -37.70 -20.41 -1.19
C GLU A 476 -37.17 -21.16 -2.43
N GLY A 477 -37.72 -22.35 -2.69
CA GLY A 477 -37.36 -23.17 -3.84
C GLY A 477 -37.89 -24.60 -3.71
N PRO A 478 -37.87 -25.39 -4.80
CA PRO A 478 -38.33 -26.78 -4.81
C PRO A 478 -37.40 -27.78 -4.08
N TYR A 479 -36.19 -27.38 -3.68
CA TYR A 479 -35.19 -28.26 -3.04
C TYR A 479 -34.82 -27.80 -1.64
N THR A 480 -34.47 -28.74 -0.76
CA THR A 480 -33.72 -28.42 0.46
C THR A 480 -32.26 -28.13 0.09
N VAL A 481 -31.52 -27.41 0.95
CA VAL A 481 -30.11 -27.10 0.69
C VAL A 481 -29.21 -28.07 1.42
N GLY A 482 -28.37 -28.79 0.68
CA GLY A 482 -27.23 -29.51 1.21
C GLY A 482 -25.97 -28.66 1.15
N THR A 483 -25.04 -28.88 2.08
CA THR A 483 -23.68 -28.31 2.01
C THR A 483 -22.62 -29.34 2.37
N VAL A 484 -21.45 -29.24 1.76
CA VAL A 484 -20.28 -30.07 2.06
C VAL A 484 -18.99 -29.27 1.89
N GLU A 485 -18.01 -29.59 2.73
CA GLU A 485 -16.69 -28.96 2.77
C GLU A 485 -15.65 -30.02 2.45
N PHE A 486 -14.71 -29.72 1.55
CA PHE A 486 -13.62 -30.61 1.18
C PHE A 486 -12.37 -29.82 0.80
N GLU A 487 -11.23 -30.50 0.69
CA GLU A 487 -10.00 -29.94 0.17
C GLU A 487 -9.53 -30.71 -1.06
N LEU A 488 -8.85 -30.02 -1.96
CA LEU A 488 -8.12 -30.59 -3.09
C LEU A 488 -6.69 -30.03 -3.08
N THR A 489 -5.72 -30.80 -3.59
CA THR A 489 -4.32 -30.34 -3.70
C THR A 489 -3.94 -30.18 -5.16
N ASP A 490 -3.70 -28.95 -5.59
CA ASP A 490 -3.14 -28.63 -6.90
C ASP A 490 -1.60 -28.79 -6.86
N PRO A 491 -1.01 -29.74 -7.61
CA PRO A 491 0.44 -29.97 -7.64
C PRO A 491 1.20 -29.08 -8.64
N ILE A 492 0.51 -28.18 -9.36
CA ILE A 492 1.10 -27.33 -10.41
C ILE A 492 1.40 -25.92 -9.87
N HIS A 493 0.49 -25.36 -9.08
CA HIS A 493 0.59 -24.00 -8.57
C HIS A 493 1.07 -23.98 -7.11
N SER A 494 1.87 -22.98 -6.75
CA SER A 494 2.50 -22.86 -5.43
C SER A 494 1.70 -21.98 -4.47
N ALA A 495 1.75 -22.30 -3.17
CA ALA A 495 1.21 -21.43 -2.12
C ALA A 495 2.23 -20.34 -1.76
N GLN A 496 2.56 -19.48 -2.72
CA GLN A 496 3.66 -18.51 -2.64
C GLN A 496 3.57 -17.48 -1.50
N TYR A 497 2.38 -17.26 -0.93
CA TYR A 497 2.13 -16.35 0.20
C TYR A 497 2.06 -17.06 1.57
N ALA A 498 2.23 -18.38 1.61
CA ALA A 498 2.34 -19.16 2.84
C ALA A 498 3.55 -18.72 3.69
N PRO A 499 3.52 -18.88 5.03
CA PRO A 499 4.69 -18.65 5.89
C PRO A 499 5.92 -19.46 5.48
N THR A 500 5.69 -20.66 4.94
CA THR A 500 6.67 -21.48 4.23
C THR A 500 6.05 -21.84 2.87
N PRO A 501 6.51 -21.24 1.76
CA PRO A 501 5.97 -21.53 0.43
C PRO A 501 6.07 -23.02 0.07
N THR A 502 4.97 -23.59 -0.41
CA THR A 502 4.89 -24.96 -0.94
C THR A 502 4.82 -24.95 -2.47
N ASP A 503 5.32 -26.01 -3.10
CA ASP A 503 5.25 -26.25 -4.54
C ASP A 503 3.85 -26.67 -5.03
N HIS A 504 2.91 -26.87 -4.11
CA HIS A 504 1.51 -27.21 -4.33
C HIS A 504 0.58 -26.25 -3.56
N ARG A 505 -0.68 -26.10 -4.00
CA ARG A 505 -1.75 -25.35 -3.30
C ARG A 505 -2.78 -26.30 -2.73
N ARG A 506 -3.11 -26.15 -1.45
CA ARG A 506 -4.29 -26.78 -0.83
C ARG A 506 -5.48 -25.83 -1.01
N LEU A 507 -6.45 -26.25 -1.80
CA LEU A 507 -7.65 -25.46 -2.09
C LEU A 507 -8.80 -25.97 -1.24
N TYR A 508 -9.33 -25.09 -0.39
CA TYR A 508 -10.58 -25.34 0.31
C TYR A 508 -11.75 -25.12 -0.65
N VAL A 509 -12.75 -25.99 -0.58
CA VAL A 509 -13.99 -25.85 -1.34
C VAL A 509 -15.18 -26.08 -0.41
N ARG A 510 -16.12 -25.15 -0.39
CA ARG A 510 -17.48 -25.39 0.15
C ARG A 510 -18.47 -25.39 -1.00
N ALA A 511 -19.28 -26.43 -1.06
CA ALA A 511 -20.36 -26.57 -2.01
C ALA A 511 -21.72 -26.35 -1.33
N TRP A 512 -22.65 -25.73 -2.05
CA TRP A 512 -24.08 -25.71 -1.75
C TRP A 512 -24.80 -26.33 -2.93
N TYR A 513 -25.74 -27.22 -2.66
CA TYR A 513 -26.37 -28.03 -3.70
C TYR A 513 -27.82 -28.39 -3.39
N PRO A 514 -28.63 -28.70 -4.40
CA PRO A 514 -30.01 -29.10 -4.21
C PRO A 514 -30.03 -30.49 -3.58
N ALA A 515 -30.63 -30.64 -2.40
CA ALA A 515 -30.72 -31.88 -1.65
C ALA A 515 -32.11 -32.51 -1.76
N ALA A 516 -32.15 -33.83 -1.57
CA ALA A 516 -33.37 -34.56 -1.28
C ALA A 516 -33.43 -34.87 0.22
N ASP A 517 -34.59 -34.60 0.81
CA ASP A 517 -34.98 -34.90 2.20
C ASP A 517 -34.59 -33.84 3.28
N PRO A 518 -35.41 -33.65 4.34
CA PRO A 518 -35.11 -32.84 5.51
C PRO A 518 -34.62 -33.73 6.68
N GLY A 519 -33.70 -34.65 6.40
CA GLY A 519 -33.21 -35.65 7.36
C GLY A 519 -32.54 -35.07 8.62
N SER A 520 -32.14 -35.95 9.54
CA SER A 520 -31.55 -35.56 10.84
C SER A 520 -30.18 -34.86 10.78
N SER A 521 -29.66 -34.58 9.59
CA SER A 521 -28.51 -33.71 9.39
C SER A 521 -28.78 -32.33 9.99
N ALA A 522 -27.95 -31.94 10.95
CA ALA A 522 -28.04 -30.63 11.57
C ALA A 522 -27.83 -29.52 10.53
N PRO A 523 -28.52 -28.38 10.67
CA PRO A 523 -28.12 -27.16 9.99
C PRO A 523 -26.66 -26.82 10.30
N ARG A 524 -25.89 -26.41 9.29
CA ARG A 524 -24.57 -25.83 9.50
C ARG A 524 -24.78 -24.42 10.11
N PRO A 525 -24.16 -24.06 11.24
CA PRO A 525 -24.09 -22.66 11.62
C PRO A 525 -23.30 -21.86 10.58
N TYR A 526 -23.51 -20.55 10.48
CA TYR A 526 -22.83 -19.72 9.47
C TYR A 526 -21.31 -19.79 9.62
N PHE A 527 -20.83 -19.62 10.86
CA PHE A 527 -19.46 -19.93 11.29
C PHE A 527 -19.47 -21.13 12.25
N ALA A 528 -18.44 -21.97 12.23
CA ALA A 528 -18.18 -22.91 13.31
C ALA A 528 -17.53 -22.20 14.51
N GLU A 529 -17.34 -22.92 15.61
CA GLU A 529 -16.65 -22.40 16.79
C GLU A 529 -15.25 -21.88 16.42
N GLY A 530 -14.99 -20.60 16.71
CA GLY A 530 -13.72 -19.93 16.39
C GLY A 530 -13.56 -19.41 14.96
N GLU A 531 -14.37 -19.86 13.98
CA GLU A 531 -14.25 -19.43 12.58
C GLU A 531 -14.46 -17.91 12.41
N ALA A 532 -15.42 -17.31 13.11
CA ALA A 532 -15.83 -15.90 12.90
C ALA A 532 -14.64 -14.92 12.98
N ALA A 533 -13.84 -15.03 14.05
CA ALA A 533 -12.70 -14.15 14.29
C ALA A 533 -11.52 -14.42 13.33
N LEU A 534 -11.38 -15.65 12.84
CA LEU A 534 -10.33 -16.04 11.90
C LEU A 534 -10.67 -15.64 10.45
N LEU A 535 -11.88 -15.96 10.00
CA LEU A 535 -12.31 -15.79 8.60
C LEU A 535 -12.72 -14.35 8.30
N ALA A 536 -13.46 -13.71 9.22
CA ALA A 536 -14.01 -12.37 9.03
C ALA A 536 -13.33 -11.28 9.88
N GLY A 537 -12.51 -11.63 10.88
CA GLY A 537 -11.81 -10.67 11.74
C GLY A 537 -10.98 -9.62 10.98
N PRO A 538 -10.21 -9.97 9.93
CA PRO A 538 -9.50 -8.99 9.11
C PRO A 538 -10.45 -7.98 8.41
N LEU A 539 -11.60 -8.44 7.91
CA LEU A 539 -12.62 -7.59 7.31
C LEU A 539 -13.30 -6.68 8.36
N MET A 540 -13.64 -7.22 9.53
CA MET A 540 -14.20 -6.43 10.63
C MET A 540 -13.24 -5.32 11.08
N ALA A 541 -11.94 -5.62 11.18
CA ALA A 541 -10.91 -4.63 11.48
C ALA A 541 -10.83 -3.52 10.40
N ALA A 542 -10.94 -3.87 9.12
CA ALA A 542 -10.99 -2.90 8.03
C ALA A 542 -12.23 -1.99 8.10
N LEU A 543 -13.35 -2.50 8.58
CA LEU A 543 -14.60 -1.75 8.83
C LEU A 543 -14.61 -1.01 10.18
N GLN A 544 -13.48 -0.95 10.88
CA GLN A 544 -13.33 -0.34 12.22
C GLN A 544 -14.26 -0.95 13.29
N GLN A 545 -14.68 -2.20 13.08
CA GLN A 545 -15.50 -2.99 14.01
C GLN A 545 -14.62 -3.91 14.86
N PRO A 546 -15.11 -4.39 16.02
CA PRO A 546 -14.42 -5.43 16.78
C PRO A 546 -14.18 -6.68 15.93
N GLN A 547 -12.97 -7.26 15.97
CA GLN A 547 -12.64 -8.47 15.20
C GLN A 547 -13.54 -9.68 15.55
N ASP A 548 -14.12 -9.67 16.76
CA ASP A 548 -15.06 -10.67 17.25
C ASP A 548 -16.55 -10.24 17.11
N ALA A 549 -16.86 -9.19 16.33
CA ALA A 549 -18.23 -8.70 16.12
C ALA A 549 -19.23 -9.78 15.68
N LEU A 550 -18.76 -10.77 14.90
CA LEU A 550 -19.56 -11.90 14.39
C LEU A 550 -19.49 -13.17 15.26
N ARG A 551 -18.95 -13.10 16.48
CA ARG A 551 -18.83 -14.28 17.39
C ARG A 551 -20.17 -14.98 17.69
N GLY A 552 -21.29 -14.26 17.61
CA GLY A 552 -22.63 -14.83 17.80
C GLY A 552 -23.04 -15.81 16.69
N CYS A 553 -22.45 -15.70 15.50
CA CYS A 553 -22.85 -16.45 14.31
C CYS A 553 -22.49 -17.94 14.38
N GLN A 554 -21.75 -18.37 15.41
CA GLN A 554 -21.59 -19.80 15.73
C GLN A 554 -22.87 -20.47 16.26
N ALA A 555 -23.83 -19.68 16.75
CA ALA A 555 -25.16 -20.14 17.14
C ALA A 555 -26.22 -19.91 16.04
N LEU A 556 -25.86 -19.25 14.94
CA LEU A 556 -26.77 -18.90 13.86
C LEU A 556 -26.83 -20.03 12.82
N ALA A 557 -27.86 -20.86 12.91
CA ALA A 557 -28.13 -21.92 11.93
C ALA A 557 -28.52 -21.34 10.55
N THR A 558 -27.87 -21.81 9.48
CA THR A 558 -28.25 -21.50 8.10
C THR A 558 -29.26 -22.51 7.54
N ASN A 559 -29.67 -22.39 6.27
CA ASN A 559 -30.58 -23.38 5.65
C ASN A 559 -29.84 -24.66 5.22
N GLY A 560 -28.53 -24.57 4.99
CA GLY A 560 -27.65 -25.64 4.53
C GLY A 560 -27.47 -26.76 5.56
N ARG A 561 -27.72 -28.00 5.11
CA ARG A 561 -27.56 -29.21 5.93
C ARG A 561 -26.27 -29.95 5.58
N GLY A 562 -25.40 -30.12 6.58
CA GLY A 562 -24.11 -30.78 6.41
C GLY A 562 -24.26 -32.22 5.91
N GLY A 563 -23.64 -32.53 4.77
CA GLY A 563 -23.62 -33.88 4.19
C GLY A 563 -24.99 -34.46 3.82
N ALA A 564 -26.00 -33.61 3.55
CA ALA A 564 -27.29 -34.09 3.08
C ALA A 564 -27.18 -34.78 1.70
N THR A 565 -28.04 -35.75 1.41
CA THR A 565 -28.00 -36.44 0.11
C THR A 565 -28.40 -35.49 -1.02
N PRO A 566 -27.61 -35.34 -2.10
CA PRO A 566 -28.01 -34.57 -3.28
C PRO A 566 -29.34 -35.06 -3.87
N SER A 567 -30.11 -34.14 -4.42
CA SER A 567 -31.38 -34.43 -5.08
C SER A 567 -31.16 -35.22 -6.37
N SER A 568 -32.14 -36.02 -6.79
CA SER A 568 -32.01 -36.82 -8.02
C SER A 568 -32.08 -35.92 -9.26
N GLY A 569 -30.96 -35.75 -9.94
CA GLY A 569 -30.86 -34.99 -11.18
C GLY A 569 -29.41 -34.70 -11.54
N ARG A 570 -29.21 -33.84 -12.53
CA ARG A 570 -27.97 -33.08 -12.71
C ARG A 570 -28.29 -31.61 -12.80
N PHE A 571 -27.46 -30.79 -12.18
CA PHE A 571 -27.73 -29.38 -11.91
C PHE A 571 -26.62 -28.49 -12.46
N PRO A 572 -26.95 -27.32 -13.04
CA PRO A 572 -25.95 -26.36 -13.49
C PRO A 572 -25.03 -25.93 -12.34
N VAL A 573 -23.74 -25.73 -12.65
CA VAL A 573 -22.71 -25.39 -11.66
C VAL A 573 -22.23 -23.94 -11.78
N ILE A 574 -22.15 -23.25 -10.65
CA ILE A 574 -21.63 -21.88 -10.55
C ILE A 574 -20.34 -21.90 -9.74
N GLY A 575 -19.22 -21.54 -10.36
CA GLY A 575 -17.96 -21.31 -9.66
C GLY A 575 -17.95 -19.91 -9.02
N PHE A 576 -17.73 -19.83 -7.70
CA PHE A 576 -17.69 -18.59 -6.93
C PHE A 576 -16.28 -18.23 -6.46
N ASN A 577 -15.92 -16.95 -6.60
CA ASN A 577 -14.71 -16.34 -6.02
C ASN A 577 -15.11 -15.24 -5.02
N HIS A 578 -14.54 -15.27 -3.82
CA HIS A 578 -14.79 -14.28 -2.77
C HIS A 578 -14.07 -12.94 -3.02
N GLY A 579 -14.32 -11.93 -2.18
CA GLY A 579 -13.59 -10.65 -2.23
C GLY A 579 -12.14 -10.80 -1.75
N TYR A 580 -11.26 -9.89 -2.16
CA TYR A 580 -9.86 -9.89 -1.70
C TYR A 580 -9.80 -9.71 -0.18
N THR A 581 -8.96 -10.48 0.52
CA THR A 581 -8.91 -10.56 2.01
C THR A 581 -10.21 -11.00 2.72
N SER A 582 -11.25 -11.37 1.98
CA SER A 582 -12.51 -11.90 2.52
C SER A 582 -12.50 -13.43 2.54
N TYR A 583 -13.65 -14.08 2.73
CA TYR A 583 -13.75 -15.51 3.07
C TYR A 583 -14.78 -16.26 2.19
N PRO A 584 -14.64 -17.59 1.98
CA PRO A 584 -15.48 -18.36 1.04
C PRO A 584 -17.00 -18.32 1.34
N ALA A 585 -17.39 -18.15 2.60
CA ALA A 585 -18.80 -18.16 3.00
C ALA A 585 -19.53 -16.81 2.84
N GLN A 586 -18.88 -15.75 2.34
CA GLN A 586 -19.38 -14.36 2.38
C GLN A 586 -20.70 -14.04 1.63
N GLN A 587 -21.26 -15.01 0.92
CA GLN A 587 -22.43 -14.90 0.03
C GLN A 587 -23.34 -16.15 0.17
N THR A 588 -23.32 -16.78 1.34
CA THR A 588 -24.10 -17.97 1.71
C THR A 588 -25.60 -17.78 1.50
N ALA A 589 -26.19 -16.61 1.76
CA ALA A 589 -27.63 -16.42 1.57
C ALA A 589 -28.02 -16.60 0.08
N LEU A 590 -27.18 -16.07 -0.81
CA LEU A 590 -27.30 -16.26 -2.27
C LEU A 590 -27.01 -17.71 -2.67
N PHE A 591 -25.98 -18.35 -2.11
CA PHE A 591 -25.66 -19.74 -2.44
C PHE A 591 -26.77 -20.71 -2.05
N GLU A 592 -27.37 -20.52 -0.87
CA GLU A 592 -28.51 -21.31 -0.40
C GLU A 592 -29.75 -21.05 -1.27
N HIS A 593 -30.01 -19.80 -1.67
CA HIS A 593 -31.11 -19.46 -2.56
C HIS A 593 -30.95 -20.11 -3.96
N LEU A 594 -29.74 -20.07 -4.53
CA LEU A 594 -29.44 -20.73 -5.79
C LEU A 594 -29.54 -22.27 -5.69
N ALA A 595 -29.08 -22.85 -4.58
CA ALA A 595 -29.20 -24.28 -4.31
C ALA A 595 -30.66 -24.74 -4.16
N ALA A 596 -31.48 -23.98 -3.42
CA ALA A 596 -32.92 -24.24 -3.31
C ALA A 596 -33.63 -24.19 -4.67
N ASN A 597 -33.10 -23.38 -5.61
CA ASN A 597 -33.59 -23.22 -6.98
C ASN A 597 -32.82 -24.05 -8.04
N GLY A 598 -32.09 -25.09 -7.62
CA GLY A 598 -31.57 -26.11 -8.54
C GLY A 598 -30.22 -25.79 -9.20
N TYR A 599 -29.35 -25.01 -8.54
CA TYR A 599 -27.93 -24.86 -8.90
C TYR A 599 -27.01 -25.57 -7.91
N ILE A 600 -25.82 -25.96 -8.35
CA ILE A 600 -24.70 -26.27 -7.47
C ILE A 600 -23.77 -25.05 -7.45
N VAL A 601 -23.49 -24.50 -6.27
CA VAL A 601 -22.54 -23.39 -6.11
C VAL A 601 -21.28 -23.92 -5.44
N LEU A 602 -20.12 -23.64 -6.02
CA LEU A 602 -18.80 -24.03 -5.53
C LEU A 602 -18.02 -22.78 -5.15
N SER A 603 -17.87 -22.49 -3.85
CA SER A 603 -16.96 -21.44 -3.40
C SER A 603 -15.58 -22.01 -3.12
N VAL A 604 -14.57 -21.45 -3.77
CA VAL A 604 -13.16 -21.78 -3.53
C VAL A 604 -12.56 -20.80 -2.53
N GLY A 605 -11.74 -21.31 -1.61
CA GLY A 605 -10.90 -20.51 -0.71
C GLY A 605 -9.46 -20.50 -1.18
N HIS A 606 -8.92 -19.30 -1.40
CA HIS A 606 -7.57 -19.09 -1.90
C HIS A 606 -6.59 -18.95 -0.71
N PRO A 607 -5.76 -19.96 -0.43
CA PRO A 607 -5.03 -20.05 0.83
C PRO A 607 -4.04 -18.91 1.03
N TYR A 608 -4.00 -18.36 2.25
CA TYR A 608 -3.20 -17.20 2.64
C TYR A 608 -3.57 -15.87 1.94
N GLU A 609 -4.61 -15.89 1.10
CA GLU A 609 -5.07 -14.77 0.26
C GLU A 609 -6.51 -14.37 0.64
N SER A 610 -7.33 -15.33 1.10
CA SER A 610 -8.51 -15.12 1.95
C SER A 610 -8.15 -14.55 3.33
N GLY A 611 -9.12 -13.93 4.01
CA GLY A 611 -9.00 -13.49 5.42
C GLY A 611 -8.60 -14.62 6.37
N GLY A 612 -9.16 -15.81 6.12
CA GLY A 612 -8.65 -17.08 6.60
C GLY A 612 -9.30 -18.26 5.89
N ILE A 613 -8.81 -19.46 6.18
CA ILE A 613 -9.40 -20.75 5.82
C ILE A 613 -9.22 -21.71 7.00
N VAL A 614 -10.26 -22.48 7.31
CA VAL A 614 -10.18 -23.69 8.16
C VAL A 614 -10.41 -24.89 7.25
N TYR A 615 -9.43 -25.78 7.16
CA TYR A 615 -9.55 -27.01 6.37
C TYR A 615 -10.37 -28.08 7.11
N PRO A 616 -10.98 -29.05 6.42
CA PRO A 616 -11.75 -30.12 7.06
C PRO A 616 -10.97 -30.97 8.08
N ASN A 617 -9.63 -30.99 7.99
CA ASN A 617 -8.75 -31.68 8.93
C ASN A 617 -8.39 -30.84 10.18
N GLY A 618 -8.84 -29.59 10.27
CA GLY A 618 -8.55 -28.64 11.35
C GLY A 618 -7.33 -27.75 11.14
N ASP A 619 -6.58 -27.91 10.04
CA ASP A 619 -5.50 -26.98 9.68
C ASP A 619 -6.06 -25.59 9.36
N VAL A 620 -5.22 -24.56 9.51
CA VAL A 620 -5.59 -23.16 9.24
C VAL A 620 -4.61 -22.51 8.27
N ALA A 621 -5.12 -21.80 7.28
CA ALA A 621 -4.37 -20.83 6.49
C ALA A 621 -4.87 -19.41 6.82
N THR A 622 -4.07 -18.64 7.54
CA THR A 622 -4.34 -17.22 7.86
C THR A 622 -3.92 -16.31 6.71
N LEU A 623 -4.62 -15.19 6.53
CA LEU A 623 -4.22 -14.12 5.60
C LEU A 623 -2.74 -13.74 5.77
N SER A 624 -2.01 -13.68 4.64
CA SER A 624 -0.61 -13.29 4.63
C SER A 624 -0.46 -11.77 4.82
N PRO A 625 0.43 -11.28 5.71
CA PRO A 625 0.62 -9.85 5.92
C PRO A 625 0.96 -9.06 4.64
N ARG A 626 1.65 -9.70 3.68
CA ARG A 626 1.97 -9.10 2.38
C ARG A 626 0.73 -8.78 1.54
N ILE A 627 -0.31 -9.62 1.62
CA ILE A 627 -1.58 -9.40 0.91
C ILE A 627 -2.28 -8.14 1.46
N MET A 628 -2.22 -7.93 2.77
CA MET A 628 -2.75 -6.73 3.43
C MET A 628 -1.89 -5.48 3.15
N GLU A 629 -0.57 -5.60 3.14
CA GLU A 629 0.35 -4.51 2.74
C GLU A 629 0.06 -4.02 1.31
N ASP A 630 -0.06 -4.94 0.35
CA ASP A 630 -0.37 -4.63 -1.05
C ASP A 630 -1.77 -4.02 -1.21
N LEU A 631 -2.77 -4.47 -0.43
CA LEU A 631 -4.12 -3.87 -0.41
C LEU A 631 -4.14 -2.44 0.17
N MET A 632 -3.44 -2.21 1.28
CA MET A 632 -3.29 -0.88 1.87
C MET A 632 -2.52 0.07 0.94
N GLY A 633 -1.48 -0.43 0.28
CA GLY A 633 -0.73 0.31 -0.74
C GLY A 633 -1.58 0.65 -1.97
N TYR A 634 -2.48 -0.24 -2.38
CA TYR A 634 -3.48 0.01 -3.43
C TYR A 634 -4.50 1.08 -3.04
N ALA A 635 -5.04 1.03 -1.82
CA ALA A 635 -6.04 2.00 -1.34
C ALA A 635 -5.46 3.41 -1.16
N ALA A 636 -4.16 3.53 -0.87
CA ALA A 636 -3.45 4.80 -0.76
C ALA A 636 -2.89 5.33 -2.09
N ASN A 637 -3.16 4.67 -3.23
CA ASN A 637 -2.54 4.98 -4.51
C ASN A 637 -3.44 5.90 -5.38
N TRP A 638 -2.90 7.02 -5.83
CA TRP A 638 -3.66 7.98 -6.65
C TRP A 638 -4.15 7.40 -7.98
N ALA A 639 -3.35 6.61 -8.70
CA ALA A 639 -3.71 6.07 -10.01
C ALA A 639 -4.78 4.98 -9.89
N SER A 640 -4.76 4.22 -8.79
CA SER A 640 -5.85 3.32 -8.39
C SER A 640 -7.16 4.10 -8.16
N MET A 641 -7.09 5.14 -7.33
CA MET A 641 -8.24 6.01 -7.03
C MET A 641 -8.81 6.68 -8.28
N THR A 642 -7.97 7.25 -9.14
CA THR A 642 -8.39 7.84 -10.42
C THR A 642 -9.00 6.80 -11.38
N VAL A 643 -8.57 5.55 -11.34
CA VAL A 643 -9.11 4.49 -12.21
C VAL A 643 -10.51 4.04 -11.79
N HIS A 644 -10.73 3.79 -10.50
CA HIS A 644 -12.01 3.25 -10.00
C HIS A 644 -13.02 4.35 -9.65
N TYR A 645 -12.55 5.54 -9.25
CA TYR A 645 -13.37 6.70 -8.89
C TYR A 645 -12.91 7.97 -9.63
N PRO A 646 -12.85 7.97 -10.97
CA PRO A 646 -12.37 9.10 -11.76
C PRO A 646 -13.22 10.38 -11.59
N PRO A 647 -12.60 11.58 -11.62
CA PRO A 647 -13.35 12.81 -11.85
C PRO A 647 -13.95 12.88 -13.27
N SER A 648 -13.27 12.25 -14.25
CA SER A 648 -13.76 12.04 -15.61
C SER A 648 -13.18 10.79 -16.26
N LEU A 649 -13.91 10.19 -17.21
CA LEU A 649 -13.47 9.00 -17.95
C LEU A 649 -12.12 9.17 -18.66
N ALA A 650 -11.79 10.40 -19.11
CA ALA A 650 -10.50 10.70 -19.72
C ALA A 650 -9.34 10.55 -18.73
N GLU A 651 -9.48 11.07 -17.51
CA GLU A 651 -8.48 10.94 -16.46
C GLU A 651 -8.32 9.48 -15.99
N ALA A 652 -9.42 8.72 -15.98
CA ALA A 652 -9.40 7.28 -15.72
C ALA A 652 -8.49 6.54 -16.72
N LEU A 653 -8.61 6.88 -18.01
CA LEU A 653 -7.84 6.29 -19.10
C LEU A 653 -6.38 6.79 -19.14
N ASP A 654 -6.11 8.04 -18.74
CA ASP A 654 -4.74 8.55 -18.59
C ASP A 654 -4.02 7.93 -17.38
N ALA A 655 -4.73 7.65 -16.29
CA ALA A 655 -4.20 6.94 -15.13
C ALA A 655 -3.98 5.44 -15.37
N LEU A 656 -4.76 4.84 -16.28
CA LEU A 656 -4.79 3.39 -16.53
C LEU A 656 -3.41 2.75 -16.82
N PRO A 657 -2.52 3.32 -17.66
CA PRO A 657 -1.18 2.76 -17.87
C PRO A 657 -0.29 2.82 -16.63
N VAL A 658 -0.48 3.80 -15.74
CA VAL A 658 0.25 3.90 -14.47
C VAL A 658 -0.25 2.83 -13.51
N TYR A 659 -1.57 2.73 -13.34
CA TYR A 659 -2.25 1.72 -12.53
C TYR A 659 -1.84 0.30 -12.92
N LEU A 660 -1.97 -0.07 -14.21
CA LEU A 660 -1.62 -1.40 -14.71
C LEU A 660 -0.13 -1.74 -14.57
N ARG A 661 0.77 -0.75 -14.66
CA ARG A 661 2.21 -0.98 -14.41
C ARG A 661 2.50 -1.25 -12.93
N GLN A 662 1.79 -0.60 -12.02
CA GLN A 662 1.95 -0.78 -10.57
C GLN A 662 1.37 -2.12 -10.11
N LEU A 663 0.17 -2.50 -10.59
CA LEU A 663 -0.48 -3.78 -10.30
C LEU A 663 0.42 -5.00 -10.57
N ARG A 664 1.23 -4.98 -11.65
CA ARG A 664 2.18 -6.07 -11.97
C ARG A 664 3.20 -6.37 -10.86
N THR A 665 3.40 -5.43 -9.93
CA THR A 665 4.36 -5.56 -8.81
C THR A 665 3.71 -5.95 -7.48
N THR A 666 2.38 -5.90 -7.38
CA THR A 666 1.62 -6.25 -6.18
C THR A 666 0.95 -7.62 -6.34
N SER A 667 0.60 -8.25 -5.22
CA SER A 667 -0.18 -9.49 -5.23
C SER A 667 -1.54 -9.35 -5.93
N LEU A 668 -2.16 -8.18 -5.88
CA LEU A 668 -3.43 -7.88 -6.58
C LEU A 668 -3.33 -8.09 -8.09
N GLY A 669 -2.24 -7.71 -8.76
CA GLY A 669 -2.07 -7.99 -10.19
C GLY A 669 -1.50 -9.38 -10.50
N GLN A 670 -0.82 -10.01 -9.54
CA GLN A 670 -0.16 -11.31 -9.72
C GLN A 670 -1.08 -12.52 -9.46
N LEU A 671 -2.13 -12.34 -8.65
CA LEU A 671 -3.02 -13.43 -8.24
C LEU A 671 -4.18 -13.71 -9.21
N SER A 672 -4.52 -12.82 -10.13
CA SER A 672 -5.72 -13.02 -10.98
C SER A 672 -5.64 -14.30 -11.82
N PRO A 673 -4.52 -14.61 -12.50
CA PRO A 673 -4.36 -15.89 -13.21
C PRO A 673 -4.30 -17.10 -12.26
N VAL A 674 -3.88 -16.91 -11.01
CA VAL A 674 -3.81 -17.97 -9.99
C VAL A 674 -5.20 -18.34 -9.49
N TRP A 675 -6.05 -17.35 -9.19
CA TRP A 675 -7.44 -17.59 -8.77
C TRP A 675 -8.28 -18.18 -9.92
N GLU A 676 -8.05 -17.76 -11.17
CA GLU A 676 -8.61 -18.41 -12.35
C GLU A 676 -8.20 -19.89 -12.42
N ALA A 677 -6.91 -20.19 -12.20
CA ALA A 677 -6.40 -21.55 -12.21
C ALA A 677 -6.97 -22.41 -11.06
N ASP A 678 -7.05 -21.87 -9.85
CA ASP A 678 -7.60 -22.55 -8.67
C ASP A 678 -9.04 -23.04 -8.93
N VAL A 679 -9.93 -22.19 -9.45
CA VAL A 679 -11.32 -22.55 -9.74
C VAL A 679 -11.43 -23.53 -10.92
N ARG A 680 -10.60 -23.36 -11.97
CA ARG A 680 -10.55 -24.32 -13.08
C ARG A 680 -10.10 -25.70 -12.61
N PHE A 681 -9.06 -25.77 -11.79
CA PHE A 681 -8.56 -27.01 -11.20
C PHE A 681 -9.64 -27.74 -10.39
N VAL A 682 -10.38 -27.02 -9.54
CA VAL A 682 -11.49 -27.59 -8.74
C VAL A 682 -12.59 -28.16 -9.64
N LEU A 683 -12.99 -27.44 -10.68
CA LEU A 683 -13.99 -27.90 -11.64
C LEU A 683 -13.54 -29.12 -12.45
N ASP A 684 -12.26 -29.14 -12.87
CA ASP A 684 -11.69 -30.26 -13.62
C ASP A 684 -11.61 -31.54 -12.77
N ARG A 685 -11.20 -31.45 -11.49
CA ARG A 685 -11.21 -32.60 -10.56
C ARG A 685 -12.62 -33.14 -10.31
N LEU A 686 -13.61 -32.26 -10.15
CA LEU A 686 -15.02 -32.67 -10.02
C LEU A 686 -15.53 -33.37 -11.28
N GLU A 687 -15.13 -32.90 -12.47
CA GLU A 687 -15.52 -33.49 -13.76
C GLU A 687 -14.86 -34.85 -14.03
N GLU A 688 -13.61 -35.02 -13.59
CA GLU A 688 -12.88 -36.29 -13.62
C GLU A 688 -13.35 -37.28 -12.54
N MET A 689 -14.21 -36.83 -11.61
CA MET A 689 -14.59 -37.56 -10.39
C MET A 689 -13.39 -37.91 -9.49
N ASP A 690 -12.30 -37.13 -9.57
CA ASP A 690 -11.10 -37.26 -8.75
C ASP A 690 -11.19 -36.33 -7.53
N VAL A 691 -12.11 -36.66 -6.62
CA VAL A 691 -12.41 -35.89 -5.41
C VAL A 691 -12.57 -36.81 -4.19
N PRO A 692 -12.40 -36.30 -2.95
CA PRO A 692 -12.65 -37.09 -1.74
C PRO A 692 -14.08 -37.66 -1.70
N ASP A 693 -14.25 -38.81 -1.03
CA ASP A 693 -15.53 -39.52 -0.90
C ASP A 693 -16.71 -38.62 -0.47
N VAL A 694 -16.43 -37.59 0.35
CA VAL A 694 -17.46 -36.64 0.84
C VAL A 694 -18.03 -35.77 -0.28
N ALA A 695 -17.24 -35.46 -1.31
CA ALA A 695 -17.60 -34.63 -2.46
C ALA A 695 -18.13 -35.45 -3.65
N MET A 696 -17.84 -36.76 -3.69
CA MET A 696 -18.27 -37.69 -4.75
C MET A 696 -19.78 -37.61 -5.09
N PRO A 697 -20.72 -37.49 -4.13
CA PRO A 697 -22.14 -37.34 -4.44
C PRO A 697 -22.47 -36.02 -5.16
N VAL A 698 -21.78 -34.93 -4.81
CA VAL A 698 -21.96 -33.61 -5.43
C VAL A 698 -21.35 -33.59 -6.83
N ALA A 699 -20.16 -34.16 -7.00
CA ALA A 699 -19.51 -34.32 -8.31
C ALA A 699 -20.44 -35.03 -9.31
N GLY A 700 -21.03 -36.17 -8.90
CA GLY A 700 -21.98 -36.91 -9.74
C GLY A 700 -23.29 -36.18 -10.08
N ALA A 701 -23.62 -35.11 -9.36
CA ALA A 701 -24.81 -34.28 -9.56
C ALA A 701 -24.56 -33.03 -10.43
N ILE A 702 -23.33 -32.76 -10.87
CA ILE A 702 -23.01 -31.59 -11.70
C ILE A 702 -23.36 -31.82 -13.18
N ASP A 703 -24.03 -30.85 -13.80
CA ASP A 703 -24.11 -30.71 -15.25
C ASP A 703 -22.96 -29.83 -15.76
N HIS A 704 -21.88 -30.48 -16.21
CA HIS A 704 -20.66 -29.83 -16.68
C HIS A 704 -20.83 -29.00 -17.96
N ASP A 705 -21.90 -29.24 -18.74
CA ASP A 705 -22.23 -28.48 -19.96
C ASP A 705 -23.02 -27.19 -19.65
N SER A 706 -23.55 -27.05 -18.43
CA SER A 706 -24.32 -25.91 -17.95
C SER A 706 -23.59 -25.22 -16.80
N ARG A 707 -22.50 -24.51 -17.09
CA ARG A 707 -21.72 -23.78 -16.07
C ARG A 707 -21.78 -22.26 -16.22
N GLY A 708 -21.66 -21.58 -15.10
CA GLY A 708 -21.47 -20.13 -15.01
C GLY A 708 -20.42 -19.77 -13.96
N TYR A 709 -20.04 -18.50 -13.93
CA TYR A 709 -19.08 -18.00 -12.95
C TYR A 709 -19.65 -16.76 -12.26
N MET A 710 -19.41 -16.62 -10.96
CA MET A 710 -19.71 -15.37 -10.27
C MET A 710 -18.65 -15.08 -9.22
N GLY A 711 -18.61 -13.84 -8.75
CA GLY A 711 -17.72 -13.45 -7.67
C GLY A 711 -17.95 -12.01 -7.26
N MET A 712 -17.34 -11.64 -6.15
CA MET A 712 -17.52 -10.32 -5.55
C MET A 712 -16.19 -9.58 -5.42
N SER A 713 -16.22 -8.26 -5.62
CA SER A 713 -15.03 -7.43 -5.64
C SER A 713 -13.97 -8.02 -6.59
N TYR A 714 -12.75 -8.24 -6.13
CA TYR A 714 -11.70 -8.95 -6.85
C TYR A 714 -12.17 -10.24 -7.54
N GLY A 715 -12.93 -11.10 -6.85
CA GLY A 715 -13.46 -12.34 -7.39
C GLY A 715 -14.44 -12.16 -8.55
N GLY A 716 -15.11 -11.01 -8.66
CA GLY A 716 -16.01 -10.71 -9.77
C GLY A 716 -15.28 -10.47 -11.09
N TYR A 717 -14.05 -9.94 -11.04
CA TYR A 717 -13.16 -9.89 -12.20
C TYR A 717 -12.67 -11.30 -12.60
N ILE A 718 -12.32 -12.12 -11.62
CA ILE A 718 -11.90 -13.52 -11.86
C ILE A 718 -13.02 -14.32 -12.53
N ALA A 719 -14.28 -14.09 -12.15
CA ALA A 719 -15.43 -14.70 -12.81
C ALA A 719 -15.53 -14.34 -14.31
N ALA A 720 -15.20 -13.11 -14.69
CA ALA A 720 -15.14 -12.70 -16.09
C ALA A 720 -13.94 -13.33 -16.83
N MET A 721 -12.76 -13.41 -16.20
CA MET A 721 -11.59 -14.11 -16.75
C MET A 721 -11.88 -15.60 -17.00
N LEU A 722 -12.46 -16.28 -16.00
CA LEU A 722 -12.90 -17.68 -16.09
C LEU A 722 -13.86 -17.91 -17.26
N ALA A 723 -14.86 -17.05 -17.44
CA ALA A 723 -15.81 -17.13 -18.56
C ALA A 723 -15.19 -16.81 -19.92
N GLN A 724 -14.14 -15.99 -19.96
CA GLN A 724 -13.38 -15.73 -21.20
C GLN A 724 -12.52 -16.93 -21.61
N GLY A 725 -12.02 -17.70 -20.64
CA GLY A 725 -11.20 -18.90 -20.83
C GLY A 725 -12.00 -20.19 -21.08
N ASP A 726 -13.07 -20.46 -20.32
CA ASP A 726 -13.88 -21.68 -20.49
C ASP A 726 -14.99 -21.49 -21.53
N ARG A 727 -14.87 -22.16 -22.68
CA ARG A 727 -15.88 -22.14 -23.77
C ARG A 727 -17.23 -22.76 -23.40
N ARG A 728 -17.34 -23.42 -22.25
CA ARG A 728 -18.57 -23.99 -21.70
C ARG A 728 -19.31 -23.01 -20.77
N ALA A 729 -18.66 -21.90 -20.41
CA ALA A 729 -19.30 -20.82 -19.66
C ALA A 729 -20.53 -20.31 -20.43
N ARG A 730 -21.68 -20.25 -19.74
CA ARG A 730 -22.93 -19.73 -20.31
C ARG A 730 -23.24 -18.31 -19.86
N ALA A 731 -22.69 -17.88 -18.73
CA ALA A 731 -22.85 -16.54 -18.17
C ALA A 731 -21.74 -16.25 -17.15
N ALA A 732 -21.47 -14.97 -16.90
CA ALA A 732 -20.65 -14.51 -15.78
C ALA A 732 -21.35 -13.37 -15.01
N ILE A 733 -21.05 -13.26 -13.72
CA ILE A 733 -21.57 -12.20 -12.84
C ILE A 733 -20.43 -11.59 -12.04
N ASN A 734 -20.40 -10.27 -12.01
CA ASN A 734 -19.47 -9.47 -11.23
C ASN A 734 -20.27 -8.65 -10.21
N LEU A 735 -20.13 -9.01 -8.92
CA LEU A 735 -20.71 -8.29 -7.80
C LEU A 735 -19.69 -7.23 -7.34
N ASP A 736 -19.78 -6.05 -7.93
CA ASP A 736 -19.05 -4.83 -7.57
C ASP A 736 -17.51 -4.91 -7.64
N GLY A 737 -16.99 -5.65 -8.63
CA GLY A 737 -15.56 -5.80 -8.91
C GLY A 737 -15.03 -4.83 -9.95
N GLY A 738 -14.02 -4.04 -9.56
CA GLY A 738 -13.12 -3.37 -10.51
C GLY A 738 -12.25 -4.36 -11.28
N TYR A 739 -11.39 -3.86 -12.19
CA TYR A 739 -10.46 -4.68 -12.97
C TYR A 739 -9.01 -4.61 -12.44
N TRP A 740 -8.29 -5.74 -12.56
CA TRP A 740 -7.00 -5.96 -11.88
C TRP A 740 -5.85 -6.37 -12.82
N THR A 741 -6.18 -6.67 -14.08
CA THR A 741 -5.20 -6.87 -15.16
C THR A 741 -5.64 -6.10 -16.40
N ALA A 742 -4.83 -6.16 -17.46
CA ALA A 742 -5.15 -5.55 -18.75
C ALA A 742 -5.96 -6.49 -19.67
N GLU A 743 -6.25 -7.72 -19.26
CA GLU A 743 -6.61 -8.82 -20.16
C GLU A 743 -8.02 -8.70 -20.76
N LEU A 744 -8.94 -8.08 -20.02
CA LEU A 744 -10.32 -7.87 -20.46
C LEU A 744 -10.58 -6.48 -21.08
N ILE A 745 -9.64 -5.53 -20.94
CA ILE A 745 -9.74 -4.17 -21.47
C ILE A 745 -9.68 -4.19 -23.00
N ASP A 746 -10.61 -3.51 -23.68
CA ASP A 746 -10.83 -3.59 -25.14
C ASP A 746 -10.96 -5.05 -25.64
N SER A 747 -11.48 -5.93 -24.80
CA SER A 747 -11.78 -7.32 -25.14
C SER A 747 -13.29 -7.51 -25.21
N ASN A 748 -13.78 -8.41 -26.05
CA ASN A 748 -15.18 -8.79 -26.02
C ASN A 748 -15.33 -10.08 -25.21
N LEU A 749 -15.99 -10.01 -24.05
CA LEU A 749 -16.26 -11.16 -23.20
C LEU A 749 -17.16 -12.17 -23.95
N ARG A 750 -16.88 -13.48 -23.89
CA ARG A 750 -17.59 -14.48 -24.70
C ARG A 750 -19.03 -14.77 -24.27
N THR A 751 -19.41 -14.37 -23.07
CA THR A 751 -20.70 -14.73 -22.45
C THR A 751 -21.55 -13.50 -22.18
N PRO A 752 -22.86 -13.69 -21.97
CA PRO A 752 -23.69 -12.77 -21.19
C PRO A 752 -23.03 -12.42 -19.86
N PHE A 753 -23.21 -11.19 -19.42
CA PHE A 753 -22.57 -10.64 -18.22
C PHE A 753 -23.54 -9.80 -17.39
N LEU A 754 -23.47 -9.93 -16.07
CA LEU A 754 -24.17 -9.05 -15.13
C LEU A 754 -23.13 -8.36 -14.24
N MET A 755 -23.09 -7.03 -14.29
CA MET A 755 -22.40 -6.17 -13.34
C MET A 755 -23.43 -5.64 -12.36
N LEU A 756 -23.28 -5.98 -11.09
CA LEU A 756 -24.10 -5.47 -9.98
C LEU A 756 -23.22 -4.63 -9.08
N ASN A 757 -23.32 -3.30 -9.20
CA ASN A 757 -22.43 -2.35 -8.55
C ASN A 757 -23.07 -1.73 -7.31
N SER A 758 -22.22 -1.34 -6.35
CA SER A 758 -22.61 -0.52 -5.20
C SER A 758 -22.76 0.96 -5.58
N ASP A 759 -23.19 1.77 -4.62
CA ASP A 759 -23.25 3.21 -4.77
C ASP A 759 -21.85 3.82 -4.51
N PRO A 760 -21.15 4.31 -5.56
CA PRO A 760 -19.81 4.88 -5.40
C PRO A 760 -19.83 6.17 -4.56
N THR A 761 -20.97 6.86 -4.46
CA THR A 761 -21.08 8.10 -3.67
C THR A 761 -20.91 7.82 -2.17
N LEU A 762 -21.34 6.65 -1.68
CA LEU A 762 -21.16 6.27 -0.27
C LEU A 762 -19.70 5.93 0.05
N VAL A 763 -18.98 5.32 -0.90
CA VAL A 763 -17.54 5.10 -0.77
C VAL A 763 -16.80 6.44 -0.77
N MET A 764 -17.17 7.40 -1.61
CA MET A 764 -16.60 8.75 -1.57
C MET A 764 -16.98 9.54 -0.30
N ALA A 765 -18.20 9.37 0.22
CA ALA A 765 -18.67 10.05 1.42
C ALA A 765 -18.00 9.55 2.72
N THR A 766 -17.45 8.33 2.71
CA THR A 766 -16.67 7.78 3.83
C THR A 766 -15.17 8.04 3.71
N MET A 767 -14.71 8.63 2.61
CA MET A 767 -13.30 9.04 2.46
C MET A 767 -12.99 10.35 3.20
N PRO A 768 -11.74 10.52 3.66
CA PRO A 768 -11.30 11.77 4.26
C PRO A 768 -11.52 12.97 3.31
N PRO A 769 -11.92 14.16 3.80
CA PRO A 769 -12.11 15.35 2.97
C PRO A 769 -10.94 15.69 2.06
N GLU A 770 -9.72 15.30 2.44
CA GLU A 770 -8.45 15.41 1.70
C GLU A 770 -8.45 14.70 0.34
N MET A 771 -9.35 13.74 0.17
CA MET A 771 -9.57 13.03 -1.09
C MET A 771 -10.60 13.75 -1.98
N SER A 772 -10.99 15.00 -1.65
CA SER A 772 -12.00 15.79 -2.38
C SER A 772 -11.61 16.15 -3.82
N VAL A 773 -10.36 15.94 -4.24
CA VAL A 773 -9.95 15.97 -5.66
C VAL A 773 -10.63 14.87 -6.48
N TYR A 774 -11.00 13.76 -5.84
CA TYR A 774 -11.93 12.76 -6.36
C TYR A 774 -13.37 13.18 -5.98
N ARG A 775 -13.81 14.35 -6.48
CA ARG A 775 -15.21 14.80 -6.50
C ARG A 775 -15.67 15.02 -7.94
N GLY A 776 -15.56 13.96 -8.73
CA GLY A 776 -16.26 13.83 -10.00
C GLY A 776 -17.77 13.84 -9.84
N ASP A 777 -18.46 13.82 -10.98
CA ASP A 777 -19.86 13.43 -11.02
C ASP A 777 -19.94 11.91 -10.83
N TYR A 778 -20.07 11.46 -9.58
CA TYR A 778 -20.35 10.05 -9.22
C TYR A 778 -21.84 9.76 -9.14
N GLY A 779 -22.69 10.66 -9.65
CA GLY A 779 -24.12 10.44 -9.69
C GLY A 779 -24.47 9.14 -10.44
N PRO A 780 -25.60 8.50 -10.12
CA PRO A 780 -26.03 7.31 -10.85
C PRO A 780 -26.15 7.57 -12.36
N GLY A 781 -25.36 6.84 -13.14
CA GLY A 781 -25.15 7.07 -14.58
C GLY A 781 -23.76 7.60 -14.95
N ALA A 782 -22.93 7.95 -13.97
CA ALA A 782 -21.53 8.32 -14.18
C ALA A 782 -20.74 7.23 -14.94
N PRO A 783 -19.90 7.59 -15.94
CA PRO A 783 -18.98 6.64 -16.55
C PRO A 783 -17.93 6.16 -15.56
N THR A 784 -17.81 4.85 -15.40
CA THR A 784 -16.63 4.24 -14.80
C THR A 784 -15.72 3.70 -15.90
N ALA A 785 -14.41 3.63 -15.67
CA ALA A 785 -13.55 2.88 -16.60
C ALA A 785 -13.89 1.38 -16.63
N GLY A 786 -14.58 0.88 -15.59
CA GLY A 786 -15.11 -0.49 -15.53
C GLY A 786 -16.19 -0.79 -16.57
N ASP A 787 -16.96 0.21 -17.01
CA ASP A 787 -17.97 0.05 -18.06
C ASP A 787 -17.35 -0.42 -19.38
N LEU A 788 -16.07 -0.10 -19.62
CA LEU A 788 -15.31 -0.40 -20.84
C LEU A 788 -14.45 -1.68 -20.73
N ALA A 789 -14.45 -2.36 -19.58
CA ALA A 789 -13.51 -3.44 -19.29
C ALA A 789 -13.96 -4.85 -19.75
N TYR A 790 -15.06 -4.96 -20.51
CA TYR A 790 -15.66 -6.25 -20.93
C TYR A 790 -16.19 -6.26 -22.37
N GLU A 791 -16.13 -5.12 -23.06
CA GLU A 791 -16.45 -4.95 -24.48
C GLU A 791 -15.27 -4.33 -25.21
N ARG A 792 -15.18 -4.54 -26.53
CA ARG A 792 -14.30 -3.73 -27.38
C ARG A 792 -14.81 -2.30 -27.39
N LEU A 793 -13.92 -1.33 -27.27
CA LEU A 793 -14.25 0.09 -27.27
C LEU A 793 -15.02 0.48 -28.53
N ALA A 794 -14.62 -0.06 -29.69
CA ALA A 794 -15.29 0.16 -30.97
C ALA A 794 -16.71 -0.43 -31.08
N THR A 795 -17.17 -1.22 -30.10
CA THR A 795 -18.51 -1.84 -30.08
C THR A 795 -19.19 -1.80 -28.71
N ALA A 796 -18.68 -1.02 -27.75
CA ALA A 796 -19.21 -0.99 -26.38
C ALA A 796 -20.64 -0.43 -26.37
N GLY A 797 -21.52 -1.02 -25.55
CA GLY A 797 -22.93 -0.64 -25.52
C GLY A 797 -23.75 -1.06 -26.76
N LEU A 798 -23.24 -2.02 -27.56
CA LEU A 798 -24.02 -2.67 -28.63
C LEU A 798 -24.58 -4.04 -28.25
N ARG A 799 -24.26 -4.53 -27.04
CA ARG A 799 -24.63 -5.86 -26.55
C ARG A 799 -25.79 -5.81 -25.57
N ASP A 800 -26.89 -6.48 -25.92
CA ASP A 800 -28.09 -6.65 -25.08
C ASP A 800 -27.94 -7.76 -24.02
N ASP A 801 -26.83 -8.52 -24.06
CA ASP A 801 -26.49 -9.55 -23.10
C ASP A 801 -25.50 -9.10 -22.01
N ILE A 802 -25.13 -7.81 -21.97
CA ILE A 802 -24.36 -7.21 -20.87
C ILE A 802 -25.25 -6.26 -20.07
N HIS A 803 -25.51 -6.65 -18.82
CA HIS A 803 -26.42 -5.99 -17.89
C HIS A 803 -25.59 -5.23 -16.86
N ARG A 804 -25.82 -3.91 -16.75
CA ARG A 804 -25.09 -3.02 -15.84
C ARG A 804 -26.10 -2.36 -14.90
N ILE A 805 -26.12 -2.81 -13.65
CA ILE A 805 -27.11 -2.42 -12.65
C ILE A 805 -26.38 -1.89 -11.41
N MET A 806 -26.75 -0.72 -10.95
CA MET A 806 -26.37 -0.18 -9.64
C MET A 806 -27.51 -0.40 -8.65
N ILE A 807 -27.17 -0.69 -7.40
CA ILE A 807 -28.07 -0.56 -6.25
C ILE A 807 -27.69 0.76 -5.52
N PRO A 808 -28.45 1.85 -5.69
CA PRO A 808 -28.22 3.09 -4.94
C PRO A 808 -28.36 2.83 -3.44
N GLY A 809 -27.59 3.56 -2.63
CA GLY A 809 -27.66 3.44 -1.18
C GLY A 809 -27.03 2.15 -0.58
N ILE A 810 -26.42 1.24 -1.34
CA ILE A 810 -25.61 0.13 -0.78
C ILE A 810 -24.11 0.46 -0.84
N GLN A 811 -23.33 0.09 0.18
CA GLN A 811 -21.86 0.14 0.11
C GLN A 811 -21.27 -1.15 -0.48
N HIS A 812 -20.02 -1.07 -0.96
CA HIS A 812 -19.24 -2.22 -1.49
C HIS A 812 -19.33 -3.48 -0.61
N VAL A 813 -19.09 -3.35 0.70
CA VAL A 813 -19.16 -4.48 1.65
C VAL A 813 -20.59 -4.87 2.03
N GLY A 814 -21.57 -4.00 1.78
CA GLY A 814 -22.99 -4.35 1.85
C GLY A 814 -23.41 -5.37 0.79
N ILE A 815 -22.63 -5.52 -0.29
CA ILE A 815 -22.80 -6.57 -1.32
C ILE A 815 -22.19 -7.89 -0.83
N SER A 816 -22.73 -8.39 0.28
CA SER A 816 -22.36 -9.64 0.96
C SER A 816 -23.50 -10.09 1.88
N ASP A 817 -23.30 -11.15 2.66
CA ASP A 817 -24.22 -11.53 3.75
C ASP A 817 -24.20 -10.55 4.95
N LEU A 818 -23.29 -9.57 5.00
CA LEU A 818 -23.14 -8.67 6.16
C LEU A 818 -24.44 -7.95 6.60
N PRO A 819 -25.37 -7.52 5.71
CA PRO A 819 -26.67 -6.99 6.11
C PRO A 819 -27.55 -7.94 6.95
N GLU A 820 -27.40 -9.26 6.77
CA GLU A 820 -28.10 -10.28 7.59
C GLU A 820 -27.35 -10.57 8.90
N LEU A 821 -26.02 -10.43 8.90
CA LEU A 821 -25.15 -10.81 10.01
C LEU A 821 -24.93 -9.68 11.02
N LEU A 822 -24.93 -8.42 10.58
CA LEU A 822 -24.64 -7.25 11.39
C LEU A 822 -25.90 -6.42 11.65
N GLY A 823 -26.46 -6.55 12.86
CA GLY A 823 -27.58 -5.73 13.33
C GLY A 823 -27.16 -4.61 14.29
N ALA A 824 -25.91 -4.60 14.74
CA ALA A 824 -25.36 -3.59 15.65
C ALA A 824 -25.45 -2.18 15.02
N PRO A 825 -26.12 -1.20 15.65
CA PRO A 825 -26.24 0.16 15.11
C PRO A 825 -24.90 0.83 14.77
N GLN A 826 -23.81 0.41 15.44
CA GLN A 826 -22.44 0.86 15.24
C GLN A 826 -21.82 0.35 13.92
N ALA A 827 -22.38 -0.72 13.34
CA ALA A 827 -21.88 -1.37 12.11
C ALA A 827 -22.74 -1.06 10.88
N LEU A 828 -24.05 -0.79 11.05
CA LEU A 828 -24.98 -0.52 9.94
C LEU A 828 -24.51 0.57 8.96
N PRO A 829 -23.91 1.72 9.38
CA PRO A 829 -23.47 2.76 8.45
C PRO A 829 -22.44 2.29 7.42
N ALA A 830 -21.64 1.27 7.74
CA ALA A 830 -20.63 0.71 6.83
C ALA A 830 -21.23 -0.18 5.73
N LEU A 831 -22.52 -0.53 5.81
CA LEU A 831 -23.19 -1.45 4.87
C LEU A 831 -24.03 -0.71 3.83
N GLY A 832 -24.59 0.46 4.19
CA GLY A 832 -25.43 1.27 3.32
C GLY A 832 -26.60 1.90 4.08
N GLU A 833 -27.55 2.44 3.33
CA GLU A 833 -28.80 3.00 3.83
C GLU A 833 -29.71 1.89 4.39
N PRO A 834 -30.30 2.05 5.60
CA PRO A 834 -31.12 1.02 6.23
C PRO A 834 -32.28 0.48 5.39
N GLU A 835 -32.89 1.31 4.55
CA GLU A 835 -34.01 0.90 3.69
C GLU A 835 -33.59 0.01 2.51
N ILE A 836 -32.33 0.13 2.08
CA ILE A 836 -31.72 -0.65 1.00
C ILE A 836 -31.09 -1.92 1.58
N THR A 837 -30.31 -1.83 2.66
CA THR A 837 -29.71 -3.00 3.32
C THR A 837 -30.76 -4.01 3.78
N ALA A 838 -31.92 -3.55 4.24
CA ALA A 838 -33.05 -4.42 4.63
C ALA A 838 -33.75 -5.16 3.47
N LYS A 839 -33.49 -4.76 2.21
CA LYS A 839 -34.00 -5.42 0.99
C LYS A 839 -32.91 -6.13 0.19
N PHE A 840 -31.64 -5.82 0.47
CA PHE A 840 -30.50 -6.18 -0.37
C PHE A 840 -30.46 -7.67 -0.74
N THR A 841 -30.68 -8.56 0.23
CA THR A 841 -30.67 -10.01 0.01
C THR A 841 -31.71 -10.45 -1.02
N ALA A 842 -32.91 -9.86 -1.02
CA ALA A 842 -33.96 -10.16 -2.00
C ALA A 842 -33.60 -9.61 -3.40
N ILE A 843 -33.15 -8.35 -3.45
CA ILE A 843 -32.65 -7.69 -4.69
C ILE A 843 -31.57 -8.54 -5.35
N GLN A 844 -30.54 -8.93 -4.60
CA GLN A 844 -29.42 -9.72 -5.11
C GLN A 844 -29.88 -11.10 -5.59
N ASN A 845 -30.71 -11.79 -4.80
CA ASN A 845 -31.21 -13.11 -5.11
C ASN A 845 -32.02 -13.13 -6.41
N ASP A 846 -32.99 -12.22 -6.57
CA ASP A 846 -33.85 -12.18 -7.75
C ASP A 846 -33.09 -11.78 -9.03
N LEU A 847 -32.18 -10.81 -8.94
CA LEU A 847 -31.32 -10.41 -10.06
C LEU A 847 -30.41 -11.56 -10.52
N VAL A 848 -29.71 -12.19 -9.58
CA VAL A 848 -28.75 -13.27 -9.88
C VAL A 848 -29.48 -14.53 -10.36
N LEU A 849 -30.55 -14.96 -9.67
CA LEU A 849 -31.35 -16.11 -10.10
C LEU A 849 -31.99 -15.86 -11.46
N GLY A 850 -32.62 -14.69 -11.67
CA GLY A 850 -33.27 -14.33 -12.91
C GLY A 850 -32.31 -14.33 -14.12
N PHE A 851 -31.10 -13.78 -13.93
CA PHE A 851 -30.04 -13.77 -14.93
C PHE A 851 -29.50 -15.19 -15.23
N LEU A 852 -29.20 -15.98 -14.19
CA LEU A 852 -28.70 -17.36 -14.37
C LEU A 852 -29.75 -18.26 -15.02
N ASP A 853 -31.03 -18.14 -14.64
CA ASP A 853 -32.11 -18.91 -15.24
C ASP A 853 -32.30 -18.57 -16.73
N ARG A 854 -32.15 -17.29 -17.10
CA ARG A 854 -32.18 -16.84 -18.50
C ARG A 854 -31.02 -17.37 -19.34
N TYR A 855 -29.79 -17.31 -18.83
CA TYR A 855 -28.58 -17.55 -19.65
C TYR A 855 -27.94 -18.93 -19.44
N VAL A 856 -27.90 -19.44 -18.20
CA VAL A 856 -27.33 -20.75 -17.85
C VAL A 856 -28.35 -21.87 -18.06
N LYS A 857 -29.52 -21.83 -17.39
CA LYS A 857 -30.59 -22.83 -17.60
C LYS A 857 -31.33 -22.65 -18.93
N ARG A 858 -31.42 -21.41 -19.43
CA ARG A 858 -32.18 -21.02 -20.65
C ARG A 858 -33.68 -21.28 -20.52
N VAL A 859 -34.23 -20.94 -19.36
CA VAL A 859 -35.66 -20.92 -19.07
C VAL A 859 -36.17 -19.47 -19.00
N GLY A 860 -37.47 -19.27 -19.16
CA GLY A 860 -38.07 -17.94 -18.99
C GLY A 860 -38.09 -17.55 -17.51
N SER A 861 -37.42 -16.45 -17.17
CA SER A 861 -37.24 -15.97 -15.79
C SER A 861 -37.77 -14.56 -15.53
N GLY A 862 -38.33 -13.89 -16.54
CA GLY A 862 -38.72 -12.47 -16.46
C GLY A 862 -37.54 -11.47 -16.48
N PHE A 863 -36.29 -11.94 -16.40
CA PHE A 863 -35.11 -11.07 -16.41
C PHE A 863 -34.85 -10.47 -17.81
N PRO A 864 -34.48 -9.17 -17.92
CA PRO A 864 -34.35 -8.22 -16.81
C PRO A 864 -35.68 -7.54 -16.41
N ASP A 865 -36.61 -7.37 -17.35
CA ASP A 865 -37.74 -6.43 -17.25
C ASP A 865 -38.66 -6.65 -16.04
N ASP A 866 -39.12 -7.89 -15.80
CA ASP A 866 -40.05 -8.19 -14.70
C ASP A 866 -39.36 -8.06 -13.32
N VAL A 867 -38.06 -8.38 -13.27
CA VAL A 867 -37.25 -8.29 -12.04
C VAL A 867 -36.98 -6.82 -11.70
N LEU A 868 -36.56 -6.02 -12.68
CA LEU A 868 -36.37 -4.58 -12.51
C LEU A 868 -37.68 -3.85 -12.13
N ALA A 869 -38.82 -4.28 -12.70
CA ALA A 869 -40.12 -3.73 -12.33
C ALA A 869 -40.52 -3.99 -10.86
N GLY A 870 -39.95 -5.03 -10.22
CA GLY A 870 -40.11 -5.31 -8.80
C GLY A 870 -39.29 -4.39 -7.88
N TYR A 871 -38.21 -3.79 -8.40
CA TYR A 871 -37.24 -2.99 -7.65
C TYR A 871 -36.98 -1.63 -8.32
N PRO A 872 -37.95 -0.69 -8.27
CA PRO A 872 -37.83 0.63 -8.90
C PRO A 872 -36.72 1.53 -8.33
N GLU A 873 -36.09 1.14 -7.21
CA GLU A 873 -34.87 1.77 -6.70
C GLU A 873 -33.60 1.44 -7.51
N LEU A 874 -33.61 0.37 -8.33
CA LEU A 874 -32.45 -0.03 -9.12
C LEU A 874 -32.19 0.91 -10.30
N MET A 875 -30.90 1.16 -10.58
CA MET A 875 -30.49 2.05 -11.65
C MET A 875 -29.70 1.29 -12.72
N VAL A 876 -30.30 1.19 -13.91
CA VAL A 876 -29.70 0.53 -15.07
C VAL A 876 -28.87 1.54 -15.85
N ARG A 877 -27.61 1.19 -16.15
CA ARG A 877 -26.74 2.00 -17.02
C ARG A 877 -27.20 1.84 -18.46
N ASP A 878 -27.60 2.94 -19.11
CA ASP A 878 -28.00 2.90 -20.52
C ASP A 878 -26.80 2.50 -21.41
N SER A 879 -27.03 1.53 -22.30
CA SER A 879 -26.03 1.08 -23.27
C SER A 879 -25.77 2.14 -24.35
N ASP A 880 -26.74 3.00 -24.64
CA ASP A 880 -26.57 4.13 -25.55
C ASP A 880 -25.60 5.18 -24.98
N ASP A 881 -25.55 5.36 -23.66
CA ASP A 881 -24.56 6.24 -23.02
C ASP A 881 -23.15 5.64 -23.07
N VAL A 882 -23.02 4.33 -22.78
CA VAL A 882 -21.74 3.61 -22.87
C VAL A 882 -21.17 3.71 -24.29
N ARG A 883 -22.03 3.58 -25.31
CA ARG A 883 -21.66 3.77 -26.72
C ARG A 883 -21.21 5.20 -27.01
N GLN A 884 -22.00 6.20 -26.62
CA GLN A 884 -21.66 7.62 -26.81
C GLN A 884 -20.32 7.98 -26.14
N GLN A 885 -20.02 7.40 -24.98
CA GLN A 885 -18.76 7.62 -24.27
C GLN A 885 -17.56 7.01 -25.02
N ALA A 886 -17.69 5.79 -25.56
CA ALA A 886 -16.65 5.17 -26.38
C ALA A 886 -16.42 5.94 -27.71
N GLU A 887 -17.48 6.47 -28.32
CA GLU A 887 -17.41 7.34 -29.49
C GLU A 887 -16.72 8.69 -29.18
N ALA A 888 -17.08 9.34 -28.06
CA ALA A 888 -16.54 10.64 -27.67
C ALA A 888 -15.02 10.65 -27.43
N LEU A 889 -14.44 9.50 -27.05
CA LEU A 889 -13.00 9.32 -26.88
C LEU A 889 -12.22 9.24 -28.19
N GLY A 890 -12.90 9.24 -29.35
CA GLY A 890 -12.28 9.01 -30.66
C GLY A 890 -11.83 7.56 -30.87
N LEU A 891 -12.27 6.64 -30.01
CA LEU A 891 -11.97 5.21 -30.03
C LEU A 891 -13.09 4.40 -30.70
N GLY A 892 -14.30 4.97 -30.77
CA GLY A 892 -15.37 4.51 -31.66
C GLY A 892 -15.02 4.76 -33.14
N GLY A 893 -14.76 3.69 -33.88
CA GLY A 893 -14.61 3.76 -35.33
C GLY A 893 -15.93 4.20 -35.99
N SER A 894 -15.86 5.12 -36.94
CA SER A 894 -17.05 5.64 -37.65
C SER A 894 -17.71 4.57 -38.52
N GLY A 895 -18.63 3.80 -37.92
CA GLY A 895 -19.55 2.87 -38.58
C GLY A 895 -20.64 3.58 -39.39
N GLY A 896 -20.25 4.42 -40.36
CA GLY A 896 -21.14 5.19 -41.21
C GLY A 896 -21.15 4.71 -42.66
N SER A 897 -22.23 4.01 -43.04
CA SER A 897 -22.65 3.54 -44.39
C SER A 897 -21.73 2.59 -45.15
#